data_AF-A0A6A7MDR0-F1
#
_entry.id   AF-A0A6A7MDR0-F1
#
_cell.length_a   1.000
_cell.length_b   1.000
_cell.length_c   1.000
_cell.angle_alpha   90.00
_cell.angle_beta   90.00
_cell.angle_gamma   90.00
#
_symmetry.space_group_name_H-M   'P 1'
#
loop_
_entity.id
_entity.type
_entity.pdbx_description
1 polymer ?
#
loop_
_entity_poly.entity_id
_entity_poly.type
_entity_poly.pdbx_seq_one_letter_code
_entity_poly.pdbx_strand_id
1 'polypeptide(L)'
;MSPVLLIEVRFGEGRYHGAGDWPPAPARLFQALVAGAARGGFLAEDDRLALAWLERLAPPVIVAPAVRVGQGFRSYVPNNDLDAVGGDIGRTAEIRVAKSIKPLLFDVAVPLLYAWRFTLDAEAVVRVDAVLAMAARLYQLGRGTDLAWAVAETAEEDAAERRFADHGGSIYRPAEGHSGERLQCPQAGSLKSLEERYAAWRRRFAEVGEGRKKALLFSQPSKARFRSVSYNSPPAHLLFEIRESVGNKADPDFVPWPLREASALVACVRDGVARRLTAAFESKAELIDRLVIGRNAAEVDKAQRIRIVALPSIGHTFVDHAIRRVLVEVPPNCPFAAAEVEWAASGLELGVDPDTGEVLRPDAPVLIPAQDRRVLGRYGVDPPARFWRSVTPVALPQAAARRRIEPSRHREPAEWKGAAERGAEEGRASAGVVRALRHAGIGVSVTGLRVQREPFSTRGARAEAFASDTRFAKERLWHVELSFAEAVGGPLLLGDGRYLGLGLMQRMDEPPRDVMTFSLPTTPGVAVADRSDLLDAARRALMALSRQQDGGVPPLFSGHEVGGAAARSGKHRHVFLAGADLDGDGAIERLIVAAPWMCDRSLKHSRADAALFERIVSAFAALRAGRLGVLPLRVSPADREIAGPAREWESHTDYRPTRHAGRGKEPTAALLKDVVAECERRGLPRPEVDLLDLSTGPKGGIAARLRLRFAVAVSGPILLGRDSHGGGGLFLALG
;
A
#
# COMPACT_ATOMS: atom_id res chain seq x y z
N MET A 1 -5.11 -16.18 -30.36
CA MET A 1 -4.75 -15.82 -28.97
C MET A 1 -3.39 -16.44 -28.69
N SER A 2 -2.52 -15.75 -27.96
CA SER A 2 -1.18 -16.27 -27.69
C SER A 2 -1.23 -17.21 -26.48
N PRO A 3 -0.80 -18.48 -26.60
CA PRO A 3 -0.76 -19.39 -25.46
C PRO A 3 0.23 -18.92 -24.39
N VAL A 4 -0.02 -19.38 -23.16
CA VAL A 4 0.79 -19.09 -21.97
C VAL A 4 1.34 -20.39 -21.40
N LEU A 5 2.66 -20.46 -21.23
CA LEU A 5 3.32 -21.47 -20.39
C LEU A 5 3.24 -20.97 -18.94
N LEU A 6 2.48 -21.68 -18.11
CA LEU A 6 2.30 -21.36 -16.71
C LEU A 6 3.05 -22.38 -15.85
N ILE A 7 4.02 -21.91 -15.06
CA ILE A 7 4.75 -22.72 -14.08
C ILE A 7 4.31 -22.28 -12.68
N GLU A 8 3.64 -23.19 -11.98
CA GLU A 8 3.26 -23.05 -10.58
C GLU A 8 4.35 -23.67 -9.69
N VAL A 9 4.91 -22.90 -8.76
CA VAL A 9 5.92 -23.35 -7.80
C VAL A 9 5.34 -23.27 -6.38
N ARG A 10 5.51 -24.34 -5.60
CA ARG A 10 5.11 -24.41 -4.19
C ARG A 10 6.33 -24.70 -3.33
N PHE A 11 6.39 -24.05 -2.16
CA PHE A 11 7.43 -24.31 -1.17
C PHE A 11 6.96 -25.32 -0.14
N GLY A 12 7.90 -26.11 0.39
CA GLY A 12 7.61 -27.03 1.50
C GLY A 12 7.28 -26.32 2.80
N GLU A 13 7.77 -25.10 2.97
CA GLU A 13 7.46 -24.22 4.09
C GLU A 13 7.04 -22.84 3.57
N GLY A 14 6.19 -22.12 4.32
CA GLY A 14 5.81 -20.73 4.03
C GLY A 14 6.95 -19.72 4.31
N ARG A 15 8.17 -20.05 3.88
CA ARG A 15 9.42 -19.33 4.17
C ARG A 15 10.34 -19.32 2.95
N TYR A 16 10.98 -18.20 2.71
CA TYR A 16 12.01 -18.05 1.69
C TYR A 16 13.24 -17.34 2.27
N HIS A 17 14.42 -17.96 2.13
CA HIS A 17 15.70 -17.49 2.70
C HIS A 17 16.63 -16.88 1.65
N GLY A 18 16.20 -16.76 0.40
CA GLY A 18 16.99 -16.23 -0.71
C GLY A 18 17.66 -14.88 -0.40
N ALA A 19 18.87 -14.68 -0.92
CA ALA A 19 19.54 -13.39 -0.87
C ALA A 19 19.07 -12.50 -2.03
N GLY A 20 18.55 -11.31 -1.71
CA GLY A 20 18.34 -10.21 -2.67
C GLY A 20 16.91 -10.03 -3.13
N ASP A 21 16.41 -10.94 -3.96
CA ASP A 21 15.25 -10.66 -4.80
C ASP A 21 13.99 -11.38 -4.30
N TRP A 22 12.90 -10.63 -4.10
CA TRP A 22 11.53 -11.13 -3.99
C TRP A 22 10.64 -10.40 -5.00
N PRO A 23 9.81 -11.12 -5.79
CA PRO A 23 9.73 -12.57 -5.88
C PRO A 23 11.03 -13.19 -6.41
N PRO A 24 11.27 -14.50 -6.25
CA PRO A 24 12.45 -15.13 -6.83
C PRO A 24 12.51 -14.83 -8.33
N ALA A 25 13.60 -14.21 -8.80
CA ALA A 25 13.69 -13.73 -10.17
C ALA A 25 13.53 -14.87 -11.21
N PRO A 26 13.05 -14.61 -12.43
CA PRO A 26 12.91 -15.65 -13.47
C PRO A 26 14.23 -16.39 -13.78
N ALA A 27 15.38 -15.73 -13.66
CA ALA A 27 16.69 -16.37 -13.76
C ALA A 27 16.91 -17.43 -12.68
N ARG A 28 16.37 -17.25 -11.47
CA ARG A 28 16.43 -18.22 -10.37
C ARG A 28 15.60 -19.46 -10.69
N LEU A 29 14.39 -19.28 -11.25
CA LEU A 29 13.57 -20.39 -11.72
C LEU A 29 14.25 -21.12 -12.89
N PHE A 30 14.82 -20.38 -13.85
CA PHE A 30 15.60 -20.98 -14.94
C PHE A 30 16.76 -21.84 -14.42
N GLN A 31 17.53 -21.35 -13.44
CA GLN A 31 18.58 -22.12 -12.77
C GLN A 31 18.03 -23.35 -12.04
N ALA A 32 16.86 -23.25 -11.42
CA ALA A 32 16.20 -24.38 -10.75
C ALA A 32 15.75 -25.46 -11.74
N LEU A 33 15.23 -25.07 -12.90
CA LEU A 33 14.90 -25.99 -14.00
C LEU A 33 16.16 -26.71 -14.51
N VAL A 34 17.25 -25.98 -14.73
CA VAL A 34 18.56 -26.58 -15.11
C VAL A 34 19.02 -27.57 -14.04
N ALA A 35 18.93 -27.21 -12.76
CA ALA A 35 19.36 -28.07 -11.66
C ALA A 35 18.50 -29.34 -11.50
N GLY A 36 17.18 -29.25 -11.72
CA GLY A 36 16.28 -30.41 -11.68
C GLY A 36 16.38 -31.30 -12.92
N ALA A 37 16.71 -30.74 -14.07
CA ALA A 37 16.91 -31.48 -15.32
C ALA A 37 18.27 -32.19 -15.38
N ALA A 38 19.32 -31.55 -14.89
CA ALA A 38 20.67 -32.09 -14.96
C ALA A 38 20.89 -33.29 -14.01
N ARG A 39 21.63 -34.29 -14.50
CA ARG A 39 22.13 -35.41 -13.68
C ARG A 39 23.64 -35.28 -13.52
N GLY A 40 24.06 -34.73 -12.38
CA GLY A 40 25.45 -34.36 -12.17
C GLY A 40 25.86 -33.22 -13.09
N GLY A 41 26.78 -33.47 -14.03
CA GLY A 41 27.21 -32.51 -15.04
C GLY A 41 26.55 -32.69 -16.42
N PHE A 42 25.62 -33.64 -16.56
CA PHE A 42 24.99 -33.97 -17.83
C PHE A 42 23.58 -33.38 -17.94
N LEU A 43 23.28 -32.75 -19.08
CA LEU A 43 21.98 -32.21 -19.45
C LEU A 43 21.60 -32.79 -20.81
N ALA A 44 20.43 -33.43 -20.88
CA ALA A 44 19.92 -34.04 -22.11
C ALA A 44 19.71 -32.98 -23.21
N GLU A 45 19.86 -33.39 -24.47
CA GLU A 45 19.81 -32.45 -25.59
C GLU A 45 18.43 -31.80 -25.76
N ASP A 46 17.36 -32.56 -25.54
CA ASP A 46 16.00 -32.02 -25.57
C ASP A 46 15.77 -30.96 -24.49
N ASP A 47 16.26 -31.19 -23.27
CA ASP A 47 16.20 -30.22 -22.17
C ASP A 47 17.04 -28.96 -22.52
N ARG A 48 18.23 -29.14 -23.13
CA ARG A 48 19.08 -28.02 -23.58
C ARG A 48 18.37 -27.17 -24.63
N LEU A 49 17.74 -27.78 -25.62
CA LEU A 49 17.01 -27.07 -26.66
C LEU A 49 15.76 -26.37 -26.11
N ALA A 50 15.05 -27.00 -25.16
CA ALA A 50 13.90 -26.40 -24.49
C ALA A 50 14.29 -25.17 -23.64
N LEU A 51 15.40 -25.25 -22.91
CA LEU A 51 15.96 -24.12 -22.17
C LEU A 51 16.43 -23.00 -23.11
N ALA A 52 17.08 -23.34 -24.24
CA ALA A 52 17.48 -22.36 -25.26
C ALA A 52 16.27 -21.69 -25.95
N TRP A 53 15.13 -22.39 -26.06
CA TRP A 53 13.87 -21.79 -26.49
C TRP A 53 13.32 -20.83 -25.45
N LEU A 54 13.29 -21.23 -24.17
CA LEU A 54 12.83 -20.39 -23.06
C LEU A 54 13.62 -19.08 -22.92
N GLU A 55 14.92 -19.09 -23.24
CA GLU A 55 15.79 -17.90 -23.29
C GLU A 55 15.35 -16.83 -24.30
N ARG A 56 14.66 -17.23 -25.38
CA ARG A 56 14.20 -16.32 -26.45
C ARG A 56 12.87 -15.67 -26.15
N LEU A 57 12.11 -16.18 -25.17
CA LEU A 57 10.81 -15.63 -24.83
C LEU A 57 10.92 -14.26 -24.15
N ALA A 58 9.85 -13.48 -24.23
CA ALA A 58 9.71 -12.26 -23.44
C ALA A 58 9.75 -12.61 -21.94
N PRO A 59 10.20 -11.68 -21.07
CA PRO A 59 10.17 -11.89 -19.62
C PRO A 59 8.77 -12.27 -19.15
N PRO A 60 8.62 -13.19 -18.18
CA PRO A 60 7.32 -13.67 -17.74
C PRO A 60 6.61 -12.65 -16.85
N VAL A 61 5.29 -12.74 -16.77
CA VAL A 61 4.52 -12.21 -15.63
C VAL A 61 4.74 -13.13 -14.42
N ILE A 62 4.89 -12.57 -13.23
CA ILE A 62 5.04 -13.33 -11.98
C ILE A 62 3.87 -13.00 -11.07
N VAL A 63 3.24 -13.99 -10.46
CA VAL A 63 2.28 -13.78 -9.37
C VAL A 63 2.85 -14.41 -8.12
N ALA A 64 2.95 -13.62 -7.05
CA ALA A 64 3.60 -14.04 -5.82
C ALA A 64 2.69 -13.88 -4.61
N PRO A 65 2.81 -14.77 -3.61
CA PRO A 65 2.06 -14.63 -2.38
C PRO A 65 2.50 -13.35 -1.65
N ALA A 66 1.57 -12.76 -0.89
CA ALA A 66 1.89 -11.65 -0.02
C ALA A 66 2.94 -12.12 1.02
N VAL A 67 4.04 -11.38 1.12
CA VAL A 67 5.12 -11.68 2.07
C VAL A 67 5.19 -10.65 3.17
N ARG A 68 5.60 -11.13 4.35
CA ARG A 68 6.09 -10.29 5.43
C ARG A 68 7.51 -10.66 5.78
N VAL A 69 8.29 -9.67 6.16
CA VAL A 69 9.65 -9.90 6.61
C VAL A 69 9.62 -10.56 8.00
N GLY A 70 10.24 -11.73 8.12
CA GLY A 70 10.40 -12.45 9.38
C GLY A 70 11.43 -11.82 10.31
N GLN A 71 11.50 -12.33 11.54
CA GLN A 71 12.54 -11.93 12.48
C GLN A 71 13.91 -12.39 11.95
N GLY A 72 14.82 -11.43 11.82
CA GLY A 72 16.20 -11.73 11.46
C GLY A 72 16.97 -12.31 12.64
N PHE A 73 17.88 -13.23 12.36
CA PHE A 73 18.82 -13.76 13.34
C PHE A 73 20.22 -13.87 12.74
N ARG A 74 21.24 -13.91 13.61
CA ARG A 74 22.63 -14.15 13.21
C ARG A 74 23.02 -15.57 13.61
N SER A 75 23.51 -16.33 12.65
CA SER A 75 24.12 -17.64 12.89
C SER A 75 25.62 -17.55 12.68
N TYR A 76 26.40 -18.11 13.59
CA TYR A 76 27.86 -18.15 13.48
C TYR A 76 28.25 -19.52 12.91
N VAL A 77 28.72 -19.54 11.66
CA VAL A 77 29.09 -20.79 10.98
C VAL A 77 30.57 -20.79 10.61
N PRO A 78 31.25 -21.95 10.65
CA PRO A 78 32.61 -22.08 10.15
C PRO A 78 32.66 -21.69 8.66
N ASN A 79 33.74 -21.04 8.23
CA ASN A 79 33.89 -20.57 6.85
C ASN A 79 34.62 -21.59 5.94
N ASN A 80 34.62 -22.88 6.33
CA ASN A 80 35.29 -23.98 5.64
C ASN A 80 36.78 -23.71 5.34
N ASP A 81 37.44 -23.01 6.25
CA ASP A 81 38.83 -22.54 6.25
C ASP A 81 39.60 -23.13 7.45
N LEU A 82 39.41 -24.43 7.69
CA LEU A 82 40.03 -25.14 8.81
C LEU A 82 41.57 -25.14 8.72
N ASP A 83 42.11 -25.01 7.52
CA ASP A 83 43.53 -24.81 7.23
C ASP A 83 44.09 -23.52 7.85
N ALA A 84 43.29 -22.46 7.97
CA ALA A 84 43.70 -21.22 8.65
C ALA A 84 43.98 -21.42 10.15
N VAL A 85 43.46 -22.50 10.75
CA VAL A 85 43.74 -22.92 12.13
C VAL A 85 44.51 -24.24 12.21
N GLY A 86 45.21 -24.61 11.14
CA GLY A 86 46.09 -25.78 11.11
C GLY A 86 45.36 -27.13 11.07
N GLY A 87 44.09 -27.15 10.65
CA GLY A 87 43.28 -28.38 10.58
C GLY A 87 42.64 -28.78 11.92
N ASP A 88 42.81 -27.99 12.97
CA ASP A 88 42.31 -28.32 14.31
C ASP A 88 40.82 -27.97 14.47
N ILE A 89 39.99 -29.01 14.55
CA ILE A 89 38.53 -28.91 14.75
C ILE A 89 38.20 -28.21 16.08
N GLY A 90 39.05 -28.33 17.11
CA GLY A 90 38.86 -27.67 18.41
C GLY A 90 38.90 -26.14 18.32
N ARG A 91 39.55 -25.59 17.30
CA ARG A 91 39.75 -24.14 17.09
C ARG A 91 38.75 -23.51 16.13
N THR A 92 37.72 -24.27 15.73
CA THR A 92 36.67 -23.82 14.82
C THR A 92 35.97 -22.53 15.27
N ALA A 93 35.94 -22.24 16.58
CA ALA A 93 35.35 -21.00 17.11
C ALA A 93 36.05 -19.72 16.61
N GLU A 94 37.36 -19.78 16.32
CA GLU A 94 38.18 -18.66 15.86
C GLU A 94 37.88 -18.24 14.40
N ILE A 95 37.31 -19.16 13.61
CA ILE A 95 37.00 -18.99 12.18
C ILE A 95 35.50 -18.89 11.89
N ARG A 96 34.69 -18.62 12.92
CA ARG A 96 33.25 -18.44 12.75
C ARG A 96 32.95 -17.08 12.13
N VAL A 97 32.23 -17.10 11.01
CA VAL A 97 31.72 -15.89 10.38
C VAL A 97 30.23 -15.74 10.70
N ALA A 98 29.84 -14.54 11.11
CA ALA A 98 28.45 -14.20 11.34
C ALA A 98 27.69 -14.13 10.00
N LYS A 99 26.67 -14.98 9.84
CA LYS A 99 25.73 -14.93 8.72
C LYS A 99 24.37 -14.45 9.22
N SER A 100 23.97 -13.27 8.74
CA SER A 100 22.64 -12.74 8.98
C SER A 100 21.63 -13.44 8.06
N ILE A 101 20.56 -13.97 8.64
CA ILE A 101 19.46 -14.62 7.93
C ILE A 101 18.19 -13.86 8.30
N LYS A 102 17.41 -13.46 7.28
CA LYS A 102 16.13 -12.79 7.44
C LYS A 102 15.12 -13.41 6.46
N PRO A 103 14.31 -14.38 6.89
CA PRO A 103 13.39 -15.05 5.98
C PRO A 103 12.22 -14.14 5.60
N LEU A 104 11.70 -14.30 4.39
CA LEU A 104 10.38 -13.82 4.02
C LEU A 104 9.36 -14.91 4.36
N LEU A 105 8.25 -14.53 4.99
CA LEU A 105 7.20 -15.42 5.43
C LEU A 105 5.94 -15.18 4.60
N PHE A 106 5.29 -16.24 4.15
CA PHE A 106 4.06 -16.21 3.34
C PHE A 106 3.17 -17.42 3.67
N ASP A 107 1.93 -17.40 3.17
CA ASP A 107 1.04 -18.55 3.27
C ASP A 107 1.52 -19.67 2.33
N VAL A 108 1.87 -20.82 2.90
CA VAL A 108 2.34 -22.00 2.16
C VAL A 108 1.29 -22.58 1.21
N ALA A 109 0.00 -22.31 1.47
CA ALA A 109 -1.08 -22.74 0.59
C ALA A 109 -1.11 -21.94 -0.72
N VAL A 110 -0.50 -20.75 -0.77
CA VAL A 110 -0.53 -19.86 -1.94
C VAL A 110 0.75 -20.04 -2.76
N PRO A 111 0.65 -20.48 -4.04
CA PRO A 111 1.82 -20.76 -4.87
C PRO A 111 2.51 -19.49 -5.39
N LEU A 112 3.67 -19.66 -6.04
CA LEU A 112 4.24 -18.71 -7.00
C LEU A 112 3.84 -19.12 -8.41
N LEU A 113 3.43 -18.17 -9.25
CA LEU A 113 3.15 -18.42 -10.66
C LEU A 113 4.12 -17.65 -11.55
N TYR A 114 4.64 -18.30 -12.59
CA TYR A 114 5.41 -17.67 -13.66
C TYR A 114 4.74 -17.97 -14.99
N ALA A 115 4.44 -16.92 -15.75
CA ALA A 115 3.68 -17.01 -16.99
C ALA A 115 4.46 -16.42 -18.17
N TRP A 116 4.92 -17.30 -19.07
CA TRP A 116 5.55 -16.91 -20.33
C TRP A 116 4.55 -16.95 -21.47
N ARG A 117 4.38 -15.83 -22.16
CA ARG A 117 3.63 -15.78 -23.42
C ARG A 117 4.53 -16.25 -24.56
N PHE A 118 3.99 -17.06 -25.45
CA PHE A 118 4.69 -17.51 -26.64
C PHE A 118 3.76 -17.60 -27.85
N THR A 119 4.34 -17.66 -29.05
CA THR A 119 3.60 -17.91 -30.28
C THR A 119 3.58 -19.40 -30.55
N LEU A 120 2.42 -19.95 -30.89
CA LEU A 120 2.30 -21.36 -31.22
C LEU A 120 2.88 -21.62 -32.62
N ASP A 121 4.01 -22.32 -32.67
CA ASP A 121 4.64 -22.84 -33.89
C ASP A 121 5.13 -24.29 -33.68
N ALA A 122 5.64 -24.92 -34.73
CA ALA A 122 6.07 -26.31 -34.69
C ALA A 122 7.22 -26.57 -33.69
N GLU A 123 8.10 -25.59 -33.46
CA GLU A 123 9.15 -25.70 -32.44
C GLU A 123 8.52 -25.60 -31.05
N ALA A 124 7.67 -24.59 -30.82
CA ALA A 124 7.05 -24.31 -29.53
C ALA A 124 6.26 -25.50 -28.98
N VAL A 125 5.55 -26.25 -29.83
CA VAL A 125 4.79 -27.46 -29.42
C VAL A 125 5.71 -28.49 -28.74
N VAL A 126 6.88 -28.76 -29.30
CA VAL A 126 7.81 -29.75 -28.73
C VAL A 126 8.56 -29.18 -27.53
N ARG A 127 8.96 -27.90 -27.60
CA ARG A 127 9.75 -27.25 -26.55
C ARG A 127 8.93 -27.01 -25.28
N VAL A 128 7.65 -26.67 -25.40
CA VAL A 128 6.80 -26.45 -24.22
C VAL A 128 6.66 -27.74 -23.42
N ASP A 129 6.38 -28.88 -24.07
CA ASP A 129 6.24 -30.19 -23.40
C ASP A 129 7.51 -30.59 -22.64
N ALA A 130 8.68 -30.35 -23.22
CA ALA A 130 9.95 -30.57 -22.54
C ALA A 130 10.11 -29.68 -21.29
N VAL A 131 9.68 -28.40 -21.36
CA VAL A 131 9.67 -27.52 -20.18
C VAL A 131 8.67 -27.99 -19.12
N LEU A 132 7.49 -28.48 -19.51
CA LEU A 132 6.52 -29.06 -18.58
C LEU A 132 7.12 -30.25 -17.82
N ALA A 133 7.77 -31.15 -18.55
CA ALA A 133 8.45 -32.30 -17.96
C ALA A 133 9.64 -31.90 -17.07
N MET A 134 10.39 -30.85 -17.42
CA MET A 134 11.47 -30.30 -16.59
C MET A 134 10.94 -29.70 -15.28
N ALA A 135 9.84 -28.97 -15.33
CA ALA A 135 9.24 -28.34 -14.13
C ALA A 135 8.90 -29.39 -13.05
N ALA A 136 8.37 -30.55 -13.45
CA ALA A 136 8.07 -31.66 -12.54
C ALA A 136 9.29 -32.24 -11.80
N ARG A 137 10.52 -31.94 -12.25
CA ARG A 137 11.78 -32.37 -11.62
C ARG A 137 12.39 -31.31 -10.70
N LEU A 138 11.78 -30.13 -10.59
CA LEU A 138 12.22 -29.06 -9.71
C LEU A 138 12.07 -29.50 -8.24
N TYR A 139 13.14 -29.34 -7.46
CA TYR A 139 13.18 -29.72 -6.04
C TYR A 139 13.60 -28.57 -5.09
N GLN A 140 13.99 -27.41 -5.64
CA GLN A 140 14.43 -26.24 -4.87
C GLN A 140 14.24 -24.95 -5.67
N LEU A 141 13.96 -23.83 -4.98
CA LEU A 141 13.96 -22.49 -5.58
C LEU A 141 14.52 -21.47 -4.58
N GLY A 142 15.81 -21.12 -4.71
CA GLY A 142 16.47 -20.18 -3.80
C GLY A 142 17.79 -20.71 -3.25
N ARG A 143 17.89 -20.86 -1.94
CA ARG A 143 18.98 -21.57 -1.24
C ARG A 143 18.65 -23.05 -1.09
N GLY A 144 19.63 -23.87 -0.71
CA GLY A 144 19.42 -25.30 -0.46
C GLY A 144 18.44 -25.62 0.69
N THR A 145 18.07 -24.63 1.50
CA THR A 145 17.02 -24.74 2.54
C THR A 145 15.62 -24.37 2.03
N ASP A 146 15.51 -23.84 0.81
CA ASP A 146 14.26 -23.39 0.20
C ASP A 146 13.73 -24.51 -0.73
N LEU A 147 13.30 -25.62 -0.11
CA LEU A 147 12.70 -26.76 -0.81
C LEU A 147 11.41 -26.34 -1.51
N ALA A 148 11.29 -26.67 -2.79
CA ALA A 148 10.15 -26.32 -3.60
C ALA A 148 9.90 -27.38 -4.68
N TRP A 149 8.69 -27.48 -5.18
CA TRP A 149 8.35 -28.30 -6.36
C TRP A 149 7.49 -27.48 -7.30
N ALA A 150 7.40 -27.92 -8.55
CA ALA A 150 6.62 -27.22 -9.56
C ALA A 150 5.69 -28.15 -10.34
N VAL A 151 4.57 -27.59 -10.77
CA VAL A 151 3.69 -28.14 -11.80
C VAL A 151 3.63 -27.09 -12.90
N ALA A 152 3.56 -27.51 -14.15
CA ALA A 152 3.43 -26.59 -15.27
C ALA A 152 2.35 -27.06 -16.23
N GLU A 153 1.74 -26.12 -16.93
CA GLU A 153 0.78 -26.38 -18.00
C GLU A 153 0.81 -25.29 -19.07
N THR A 154 0.17 -25.59 -20.20
CA THR A 154 -0.15 -24.58 -21.21
C THR A 154 -1.59 -24.12 -21.01
N ALA A 155 -1.82 -22.81 -20.94
CA ALA A 155 -3.12 -22.21 -20.74
C ALA A 155 -3.40 -21.12 -21.78
N GLU A 156 -4.68 -20.85 -22.03
CA GLU A 156 -5.12 -19.65 -22.76
C GLU A 156 -4.87 -18.39 -21.91
N GLU A 157 -4.58 -17.27 -22.57
CA GLU A 157 -4.23 -16.00 -21.90
C GLU A 157 -5.33 -15.54 -20.92
N ASP A 158 -6.59 -15.59 -21.33
CA ASP A 158 -7.72 -15.22 -20.48
C ASP A 158 -7.87 -16.13 -19.25
N ALA A 159 -7.52 -17.42 -19.37
CA ALA A 159 -7.57 -18.36 -18.27
C ALA A 159 -6.45 -18.08 -17.26
N ALA A 160 -5.25 -17.72 -17.75
CA ALA A 160 -4.14 -17.31 -16.90
C ALA A 160 -4.46 -16.01 -16.15
N GLU A 161 -5.01 -15.00 -16.84
CA GLU A 161 -5.39 -13.72 -16.22
C GLU A 161 -6.49 -13.88 -15.15
N ARG A 162 -7.46 -14.79 -15.34
CA ARG A 162 -8.43 -15.16 -14.29
C ARG A 162 -7.75 -15.74 -13.06
N ARG A 163 -6.81 -16.68 -13.24
CA ARG A 163 -6.04 -17.22 -12.12
C ARG A 163 -5.21 -16.15 -11.40
N PHE A 164 -4.66 -15.18 -12.12
CA PHE A 164 -3.91 -14.08 -11.49
C PHE A 164 -4.83 -13.23 -10.61
N ALA A 165 -6.06 -12.96 -11.08
CA ALA A 165 -7.05 -12.24 -10.30
C ALA A 165 -7.49 -13.01 -9.05
N ASP A 166 -7.70 -14.33 -9.17
CA ASP A 166 -8.17 -15.19 -8.07
C ASP A 166 -7.07 -15.54 -7.06
N HIS A 167 -5.78 -15.38 -7.43
CA HIS A 167 -4.64 -15.71 -6.60
C HIS A 167 -4.56 -14.88 -5.30
N GLY A 168 -5.07 -13.64 -5.32
CA GLY A 168 -4.99 -12.71 -4.18
C GLY A 168 -3.57 -12.26 -3.80
N GLY A 169 -2.58 -12.54 -4.66
CA GLY A 169 -1.17 -12.17 -4.48
C GLY A 169 -0.76 -10.94 -5.26
N SER A 170 0.50 -10.51 -5.10
CA SER A 170 1.08 -9.41 -5.87
C SER A 170 1.44 -9.89 -7.27
N ILE A 171 1.00 -9.15 -8.28
CA ILE A 171 1.33 -9.40 -9.69
C ILE A 171 2.52 -8.51 -10.08
N TYR A 172 3.53 -9.11 -10.69
CA TYR A 172 4.73 -8.46 -11.21
C TYR A 172 4.72 -8.57 -12.72
N ARG A 173 4.56 -7.43 -13.40
CA ARG A 173 4.58 -7.34 -14.86
C ARG A 173 5.90 -6.73 -15.34
N PRO A 174 6.55 -7.32 -16.35
CA PRO A 174 7.73 -6.72 -16.95
C PRO A 174 7.36 -5.40 -17.60
N ALA A 175 8.28 -4.44 -17.53
CA ALA A 175 8.12 -3.09 -18.06
C ALA A 175 9.43 -2.62 -18.71
N GLU A 176 9.32 -1.76 -19.72
CA GLU A 176 10.50 -1.16 -20.38
C GLU A 176 11.10 0.02 -19.57
N GLY A 177 10.34 0.57 -18.61
CA GLY A 177 10.79 1.64 -17.72
C GLY A 177 11.94 1.20 -16.79
N HIS A 178 12.82 2.12 -16.39
CA HIS A 178 14.09 1.78 -15.71
C HIS A 178 14.05 1.85 -14.16
N SER A 179 12.89 2.22 -13.60
CA SER A 179 12.68 2.56 -12.19
C SER A 179 11.94 1.49 -11.38
N GLY A 180 11.41 0.46 -12.01
CA GLY A 180 10.78 -0.69 -11.34
C GLY A 180 11.78 -1.64 -10.67
N GLU A 181 11.25 -2.64 -9.96
CA GLU A 181 12.04 -3.70 -9.33
C GLU A 181 12.87 -4.46 -10.36
N ARG A 182 14.18 -4.54 -10.16
CA ARG A 182 15.08 -5.17 -11.14
C ARG A 182 15.22 -6.65 -10.85
N LEU A 183 14.62 -7.48 -11.69
CA LEU A 183 14.74 -8.94 -11.64
C LEU A 183 15.58 -9.45 -12.81
N GLN A 184 16.47 -10.39 -12.52
CA GLN A 184 17.25 -11.08 -13.55
C GLN A 184 16.36 -12.05 -14.32
N CYS A 185 16.36 -11.97 -15.64
CA CYS A 185 15.61 -12.86 -16.52
C CYS A 185 16.54 -13.61 -17.48
N PRO A 186 16.16 -14.83 -17.92
CA PRO A 186 16.88 -15.52 -18.98
C PRO A 186 16.91 -14.67 -20.26
N GLN A 187 18.02 -14.79 -20.97
CA GLN A 187 18.27 -14.23 -22.29
C GLN A 187 19.07 -15.25 -23.10
N ALA A 188 19.15 -15.06 -24.41
CA ALA A 188 19.98 -15.90 -25.27
C ALA A 188 21.41 -16.03 -24.71
N GLY A 189 21.85 -17.27 -24.45
CA GLY A 189 23.18 -17.59 -23.92
C GLY A 189 23.27 -17.67 -22.40
N SER A 190 22.17 -17.52 -21.66
CA SER A 190 22.15 -17.70 -20.20
C SER A 190 22.60 -19.10 -19.76
N LEU A 191 22.10 -20.16 -20.41
CA LEU A 191 22.45 -21.56 -20.22
C LEU A 191 23.91 -21.80 -20.54
N LYS A 192 24.39 -21.31 -21.69
CA LYS A 192 25.81 -21.40 -22.06
C LYS A 192 26.70 -20.78 -20.98
N SER A 193 26.31 -19.62 -20.44
CA SER A 193 27.07 -18.97 -19.36
C SER A 193 27.04 -19.77 -18.04
N LEU A 194 25.96 -20.53 -17.77
CA LEU A 194 25.89 -21.45 -16.63
C LEU A 194 26.80 -22.66 -16.84
N GLU A 195 26.81 -23.25 -18.03
CA GLU A 195 27.68 -24.37 -18.40
C GLU A 195 29.17 -23.97 -18.32
N GLU A 196 29.53 -22.80 -18.87
CA GLU A 196 30.88 -22.22 -18.76
C GLU A 196 31.28 -21.99 -17.31
N ARG A 197 30.37 -21.41 -16.50
CA ARG A 197 30.60 -21.18 -15.07
C ARG A 197 30.78 -22.49 -14.32
N TYR A 198 29.98 -23.52 -14.61
CA TYR A 198 30.12 -24.84 -14.01
C TYR A 198 31.46 -25.48 -14.38
N ALA A 199 31.85 -25.43 -15.66
CA ALA A 199 33.13 -25.95 -16.13
C ALA A 199 34.32 -25.25 -15.45
N ALA A 200 34.27 -23.92 -15.31
CA ALA A 200 35.27 -23.13 -14.60
C ALA A 200 35.29 -23.45 -13.09
N TRP A 201 34.12 -23.65 -12.47
CA TRP A 201 34.01 -24.00 -11.05
C TRP A 201 34.68 -25.34 -10.74
N ARG A 202 34.58 -26.34 -11.63
CA ARG A 202 35.29 -27.62 -11.49
C ARG A 202 36.82 -27.47 -11.52
N ARG A 203 37.33 -26.36 -12.05
CA ARG A 203 38.77 -26.05 -12.18
C ARG A 203 39.20 -24.91 -11.25
N ARG A 204 38.37 -24.54 -10.26
CA ARG A 204 38.60 -23.39 -9.37
C ARG A 204 39.85 -23.51 -8.49
N PHE A 205 40.33 -24.72 -8.29
CA PHE A 205 41.58 -25.02 -7.59
C PHE A 205 42.58 -25.57 -8.60
N ALA A 206 43.73 -24.91 -8.74
CA ALA A 206 44.83 -25.37 -9.58
C ALA A 206 46.12 -25.38 -8.75
N GLU A 207 46.87 -26.48 -8.80
CA GLU A 207 48.22 -26.50 -8.22
C GLU A 207 49.18 -25.75 -9.14
N VAL A 208 49.98 -24.84 -8.58
CA VAL A 208 51.00 -24.07 -9.30
C VAL A 208 52.34 -24.26 -8.59
N GLY A 209 53.39 -24.54 -9.37
CA GLY A 209 54.76 -24.77 -8.87
C GLY A 209 55.16 -26.24 -8.73
N GLU A 210 56.46 -26.51 -8.58
CA GLU A 210 57.04 -27.86 -8.43
C GLU A 210 57.70 -28.07 -7.05
N GLY A 211 57.71 -29.32 -6.57
CA GLY A 211 58.37 -29.73 -5.33
C GLY A 211 57.79 -29.06 -4.08
N ARG A 212 58.67 -28.56 -3.19
CA ARG A 212 58.30 -27.88 -1.92
C ARG A 212 57.63 -26.50 -2.10
N LYS A 213 57.47 -25.99 -3.33
CA LYS A 213 56.85 -24.69 -3.64
C LYS A 213 55.46 -24.81 -4.27
N LYS A 214 54.79 -25.96 -4.15
CA LYS A 214 53.39 -26.13 -4.59
C LYS A 214 52.47 -25.15 -3.85
N ALA A 215 51.77 -24.31 -4.58
CA ALA A 215 50.73 -23.42 -4.08
C ALA A 215 49.39 -23.76 -4.73
N LEU A 216 48.30 -23.67 -3.96
CA LEU A 216 46.94 -23.87 -4.48
C LEU A 216 46.40 -22.51 -4.94
N LEU A 217 46.26 -22.31 -6.24
CA LEU A 217 45.60 -21.13 -6.80
C LEU A 217 44.09 -21.31 -6.72
N PHE A 218 43.42 -20.41 -6.01
CA PHE A 218 41.96 -20.30 -6.01
C PHE A 218 41.51 -19.22 -7.01
N SER A 219 40.61 -19.59 -7.93
CA SER A 219 39.96 -18.65 -8.84
C SER A 219 38.45 -18.71 -8.69
N GLN A 220 37.82 -17.55 -8.53
CA GLN A 220 36.37 -17.46 -8.46
C GLN A 220 35.78 -17.26 -9.86
N PRO A 221 34.92 -18.17 -10.37
CA PRO A 221 34.33 -18.03 -11.69
C PRO A 221 33.44 -16.78 -11.82
N SER A 222 33.43 -16.19 -13.02
CA SER A 222 32.56 -15.07 -13.39
C SER A 222 31.08 -15.42 -13.20
N LYS A 223 30.27 -14.45 -12.78
CA LYS A 223 28.82 -14.63 -12.61
C LYS A 223 28.18 -15.02 -13.94
N ALA A 224 27.17 -15.89 -13.89
CA ALA A 224 26.37 -16.24 -15.05
C ALA A 224 25.64 -14.99 -15.61
N ARG A 225 25.41 -14.98 -16.92
CA ARG A 225 24.89 -13.84 -17.65
C ARG A 225 23.38 -13.92 -17.77
N PHE A 226 22.70 -12.91 -17.25
CA PHE A 226 21.25 -12.73 -17.34
C PHE A 226 20.96 -11.26 -17.70
N ARG A 227 19.79 -10.98 -18.27
CA ARG A 227 19.35 -9.61 -18.50
C ARG A 227 18.65 -9.08 -17.27
N SER A 228 18.95 -7.83 -16.91
CA SER A 228 18.19 -7.12 -15.88
C SER A 228 16.93 -6.56 -16.51
N VAL A 229 15.76 -6.95 -16.01
CA VAL A 229 14.45 -6.46 -16.46
C VAL A 229 13.79 -5.74 -15.30
N SER A 230 13.20 -4.59 -15.56
CA SER A 230 12.41 -3.88 -14.57
C SER A 230 10.98 -4.40 -14.56
N TYR A 231 10.46 -4.64 -13.37
CA TYR A 231 9.11 -5.10 -13.10
C TYR A 231 8.34 -4.03 -12.34
N ASN A 232 7.04 -3.92 -12.63
CA ASN A 232 6.14 -2.96 -11.97
C ASN A 232 6.69 -1.52 -11.99
N SER A 233 7.35 -1.12 -13.08
CA SER A 233 7.85 0.24 -13.23
C SER A 233 6.69 1.22 -13.08
N PRO A 234 6.79 2.21 -12.17
CA PRO A 234 5.77 3.24 -12.09
C PRO A 234 5.72 4.04 -13.40
N PRO A 235 4.57 4.67 -13.72
CA PRO A 235 4.50 5.59 -14.84
C PRO A 235 5.55 6.70 -14.73
N ALA A 236 6.09 7.15 -15.86
CA ALA A 236 6.93 8.33 -15.88
C ALA A 236 6.06 9.58 -15.71
N HIS A 237 6.44 10.44 -14.76
CA HIS A 237 5.71 11.67 -14.43
C HIS A 237 6.47 12.89 -14.95
N LEU A 238 6.07 13.40 -16.11
CA LEU A 238 6.63 14.58 -16.74
C LEU A 238 5.81 15.81 -16.30
N LEU A 239 6.39 16.66 -15.45
CA LEU A 239 5.69 17.80 -14.87
C LEU A 239 6.09 19.07 -15.60
N PHE A 240 5.09 19.84 -16.02
CA PHE A 240 5.25 21.11 -16.72
C PHE A 240 4.57 22.24 -15.95
N GLU A 241 5.13 23.43 -16.06
CA GLU A 241 4.60 24.68 -15.52
C GLU A 241 4.04 25.52 -16.66
N ILE A 242 2.91 26.17 -16.40
CA ILE A 242 2.27 27.11 -17.33
C ILE A 242 2.89 28.48 -17.07
N ARG A 243 3.71 28.95 -18.02
CA ARG A 243 4.51 30.17 -17.89
C ARG A 243 4.22 31.14 -19.04
N GLU A 244 4.56 32.41 -18.85
CA GLU A 244 4.48 33.40 -19.93
C GLU A 244 5.48 33.05 -21.06
N SER A 245 5.06 33.21 -22.32
CA SER A 245 5.92 32.97 -23.50
C SER A 245 6.85 34.14 -23.80
N VAL A 246 6.45 35.36 -23.45
CA VAL A 246 7.15 36.60 -23.82
C VAL A 246 7.66 37.33 -22.58
N GLY A 247 8.98 37.37 -22.40
CA GLY A 247 9.62 38.20 -21.38
C GLY A 247 11.13 38.01 -21.30
N ASN A 248 11.88 39.10 -21.11
CA ASN A 248 13.34 39.07 -20.89
C ASN A 248 13.73 38.58 -19.47
N LYS A 249 12.81 37.92 -18.76
CA LYS A 249 13.07 37.39 -17.40
C LYS A 249 13.72 36.02 -17.49
N ALA A 250 14.72 35.79 -16.65
CA ALA A 250 15.34 34.47 -16.52
C ALA A 250 14.37 33.40 -15.94
N ASP A 251 13.33 33.82 -15.21
CA ASP A 251 12.23 32.97 -14.71
C ASP A 251 10.89 33.69 -15.04
N PRO A 252 10.19 33.31 -16.13
CA PRO A 252 8.92 33.91 -16.52
C PRO A 252 7.81 33.63 -15.49
N ASP A 253 6.84 34.53 -15.33
CA ASP A 253 5.82 34.36 -14.28
C ASP A 253 4.85 33.20 -14.58
N PHE A 254 4.21 32.67 -13.53
CA PHE A 254 3.15 31.65 -13.70
C PHE A 254 1.88 32.27 -14.28
N VAL A 255 1.33 31.63 -15.31
CA VAL A 255 0.02 32.02 -15.87
C VAL A 255 -1.08 31.11 -15.28
N PRO A 256 -2.02 31.66 -14.50
CA PRO A 256 -3.10 30.87 -13.93
C PRO A 256 -4.14 30.50 -15.00
N TRP A 257 -4.45 29.21 -15.10
CA TRP A 257 -5.55 28.70 -15.93
C TRP A 257 -6.80 28.43 -15.06
N PRO A 258 -8.01 28.81 -15.48
CA PRO A 258 -9.22 28.64 -14.67
C PRO A 258 -9.51 27.17 -14.33
N LEU A 259 -9.80 26.88 -13.06
CA LEU A 259 -10.10 25.52 -12.59
C LEU A 259 -11.22 24.83 -13.40
N ARG A 260 -12.28 25.58 -13.71
CA ARG A 260 -13.46 25.10 -14.46
C ARG A 260 -13.16 24.73 -15.91
N GLU A 261 -12.04 25.20 -16.46
CA GLU A 261 -11.59 24.97 -17.84
C GLU A 261 -10.49 23.89 -17.92
N ALA A 262 -10.39 23.03 -16.90
CA ALA A 262 -9.41 21.94 -16.86
C ALA A 262 -9.50 21.02 -18.09
N SER A 263 -10.72 20.73 -18.56
CA SER A 263 -10.94 19.92 -19.77
C SER A 263 -10.40 20.57 -21.04
N ALA A 264 -10.58 21.89 -21.18
CA ALA A 264 -10.07 22.65 -22.32
C ALA A 264 -8.53 22.67 -22.33
N LEU A 265 -7.91 22.87 -21.17
CA LEU A 265 -6.45 22.77 -21.03
C LEU A 265 -5.94 21.39 -21.42
N VAL A 266 -6.53 20.32 -20.90
CA VAL A 266 -6.11 18.95 -21.22
C VAL A 266 -6.27 18.65 -22.72
N ALA A 267 -7.34 19.12 -23.36
CA ALA A 267 -7.52 18.98 -24.80
C ALA A 267 -6.43 19.73 -25.58
N CYS A 268 -6.17 20.99 -25.24
CA CYS A 268 -5.13 21.81 -25.87
C CYS A 268 -3.74 21.13 -25.79
N VAL A 269 -3.35 20.65 -24.61
CA VAL A 269 -2.07 19.94 -24.43
C VAL A 269 -2.04 18.64 -25.22
N ARG A 270 -3.12 17.85 -25.19
CA ARG A 270 -3.23 16.56 -25.89
C ARG A 270 -3.06 16.74 -27.39
N ASP A 271 -3.77 17.69 -27.97
CA ASP A 271 -3.80 17.91 -29.42
C ASP A 271 -2.47 18.51 -29.89
N GLY A 272 -1.87 19.41 -29.09
CA GLY A 272 -0.53 19.94 -29.33
C GLY A 272 0.57 18.87 -29.30
N VAL A 273 0.56 17.99 -28.29
CA VAL A 273 1.49 16.85 -28.18
C VAL A 273 1.30 15.88 -29.33
N ALA A 274 0.05 15.49 -29.63
CA ALA A 274 -0.26 14.58 -30.73
C ALA A 274 0.25 15.13 -32.06
N ARG A 275 0.01 16.42 -32.36
CA ARG A 275 0.49 17.08 -33.58
C ARG A 275 2.01 17.04 -33.72
N ARG A 276 2.75 17.40 -32.65
CA ARG A 276 4.23 17.38 -32.67
C ARG A 276 4.78 15.96 -32.82
N LEU A 277 4.17 14.96 -32.18
CA LEU A 277 4.55 13.56 -32.35
C LEU A 277 4.25 13.06 -33.76
N THR A 278 3.10 13.40 -34.34
CA THR A 278 2.73 12.97 -35.70
C THR A 278 3.67 13.58 -36.73
N ALA A 279 4.05 14.85 -36.55
CA ALA A 279 5.01 15.52 -37.43
C ALA A 279 6.42 14.91 -37.36
N ALA A 280 6.85 14.42 -36.18
CA ALA A 280 8.17 13.80 -36.00
C ALA A 280 8.20 12.30 -36.36
N PHE A 281 7.08 11.60 -36.19
CA PHE A 281 6.97 10.15 -36.29
C PHE A 281 5.75 9.74 -37.12
N GLU A 282 5.73 10.10 -38.40
CA GLU A 282 4.61 9.81 -39.31
C GLU A 282 4.21 8.32 -39.33
N SER A 283 5.20 7.42 -39.26
CA SER A 283 5.00 5.96 -39.18
C SER A 283 4.27 5.49 -37.91
N LYS A 284 4.13 6.34 -36.89
CA LYS A 284 3.42 6.05 -35.63
C LYS A 284 2.03 6.71 -35.56
N ALA A 285 1.50 7.30 -36.63
CA ALA A 285 0.24 8.06 -36.61
C ALA A 285 -0.96 7.28 -36.01
N GLU A 286 -1.18 6.02 -36.41
CA GLU A 286 -2.25 5.19 -35.84
C GLU A 286 -2.07 4.94 -34.34
N LEU A 287 -0.82 4.83 -33.89
CA LEU A 287 -0.49 4.66 -32.48
C LEU A 287 -0.76 5.95 -31.69
N ILE A 288 -0.50 7.12 -32.27
CA ILE A 288 -0.80 8.44 -31.67
C ILE A 288 -2.31 8.61 -31.51
N ASP A 289 -3.09 8.28 -32.54
CA ASP A 289 -4.55 8.33 -32.48
C ASP A 289 -5.10 7.48 -31.33
N ARG A 290 -4.59 6.24 -31.15
CA ARG A 290 -5.05 5.34 -30.09
C ARG A 290 -4.53 5.72 -28.70
N LEU A 291 -3.24 6.02 -28.56
CA LEU A 291 -2.57 6.14 -27.26
C LEU A 291 -2.42 7.56 -26.72
N VAL A 292 -2.57 8.58 -27.57
CA VAL A 292 -2.54 10.00 -27.14
C VAL A 292 -3.96 10.57 -27.20
N ILE A 293 -4.58 10.55 -28.39
CA ILE A 293 -5.91 11.14 -28.61
C ILE A 293 -7.01 10.26 -28.02
N GLY A 294 -6.88 8.94 -28.13
CA GLY A 294 -7.88 7.96 -27.72
C GLY A 294 -8.95 7.66 -28.76
N ARG A 295 -8.67 7.94 -30.04
CA ARG A 295 -9.50 7.57 -31.17
C ARG A 295 -9.22 6.10 -31.53
N ASN A 296 -10.25 5.30 -31.77
CA ASN A 296 -10.15 3.87 -32.10
C ASN A 296 -9.40 3.02 -31.06
N ALA A 297 -9.28 3.49 -29.82
CA ALA A 297 -8.56 2.77 -28.75
C ALA A 297 -9.44 1.64 -28.18
N ALA A 298 -8.89 0.43 -28.11
CA ALA A 298 -9.54 -0.71 -27.47
C ALA A 298 -9.32 -0.72 -25.94
N GLU A 299 -10.01 -1.60 -25.21
CA GLU A 299 -9.81 -1.74 -23.75
C GLU A 299 -8.35 -2.06 -23.39
N VAL A 300 -7.68 -2.88 -24.22
CA VAL A 300 -6.26 -3.25 -24.04
C VAL A 300 -5.30 -2.06 -24.14
N ASP A 301 -5.68 -1.02 -24.90
CA ASP A 301 -4.84 0.17 -25.12
C ASP A 301 -4.82 1.09 -23.90
N LYS A 302 -5.80 0.98 -23.00
CA LYS A 302 -5.91 1.88 -21.82
C LYS A 302 -4.70 1.81 -20.91
N ALA A 303 -4.04 0.65 -20.82
CA ALA A 303 -2.84 0.44 -20.01
C ALA A 303 -1.57 1.08 -20.62
N GLN A 304 -1.60 1.43 -21.91
CA GLN A 304 -0.49 2.04 -22.64
C GLN A 304 -0.71 3.54 -22.91
N ARG A 305 -1.92 4.04 -22.66
CA ARG A 305 -2.38 5.38 -23.03
C ARG A 305 -1.78 6.47 -22.15
N ILE A 306 -1.18 7.48 -22.77
CA ILE A 306 -0.67 8.69 -22.10
C ILE A 306 -1.83 9.43 -21.44
N ARG A 307 -1.61 9.90 -20.22
CA ARG A 307 -2.60 10.67 -19.45
C ARG A 307 -2.08 12.07 -19.18
N ILE A 308 -2.88 13.07 -19.53
CA ILE A 308 -2.59 14.47 -19.26
C ILE A 308 -3.50 14.94 -18.12
N VAL A 309 -2.88 15.47 -17.08
CA VAL A 309 -3.53 15.81 -15.82
C VAL A 309 -3.26 17.28 -15.52
N ALA A 310 -4.31 18.10 -15.60
CA ALA A 310 -4.24 19.47 -15.12
C ALA A 310 -4.13 19.47 -13.59
N LEU A 311 -3.13 20.15 -13.02
CA LEU A 311 -2.87 20.20 -11.58
C LEU A 311 -3.21 21.57 -10.99
N PRO A 312 -4.42 21.72 -10.40
CA PRO A 312 -4.76 22.88 -9.58
C PRO A 312 -3.73 23.12 -8.47
N SER A 313 -3.46 24.39 -8.16
CA SER A 313 -2.73 24.71 -6.93
C SER A 313 -3.61 24.34 -5.71
N ILE A 314 -3.13 23.46 -4.83
CA ILE A 314 -3.86 23.00 -3.62
C ILE A 314 -2.93 23.00 -2.41
N GLY A 315 -3.47 22.88 -1.19
CA GLY A 315 -2.76 22.55 0.06
C GLY A 315 -2.19 23.72 0.88
N HIS A 316 -2.61 24.95 0.60
CA HIS A 316 -2.39 26.07 1.51
C HIS A 316 -3.66 26.92 1.54
N THR A 317 -4.02 27.46 2.71
CA THR A 317 -5.34 28.07 2.98
C THR A 317 -5.69 29.25 2.06
N PHE A 318 -4.68 29.93 1.51
CA PHE A 318 -4.86 31.10 0.63
C PHE A 318 -4.74 30.80 -0.87
N VAL A 319 -4.65 29.53 -1.27
CA VAL A 319 -4.48 29.17 -2.68
C VAL A 319 -5.81 29.24 -3.44
N ASP A 320 -5.78 29.79 -4.65
CA ASP A 320 -6.94 30.11 -5.49
C ASP A 320 -7.47 28.94 -6.34
N HIS A 321 -6.84 27.78 -6.27
CA HIS A 321 -7.13 26.59 -7.07
C HIS A 321 -6.98 26.77 -8.59
N ALA A 322 -6.41 27.88 -9.07
CA ALA A 322 -6.08 28.01 -10.48
C ALA A 322 -4.98 27.01 -10.86
N ILE A 323 -5.09 26.48 -12.07
CA ILE A 323 -4.19 25.47 -12.61
C ILE A 323 -2.94 26.19 -13.11
N ARG A 324 -1.78 25.79 -12.60
CA ARG A 324 -0.48 26.37 -12.99
C ARG A 324 0.50 25.33 -13.50
N ARG A 325 0.09 24.07 -13.46
CA ARG A 325 0.93 22.92 -13.81
C ARG A 325 0.11 21.87 -14.52
N VAL A 326 0.77 21.15 -15.41
CA VAL A 326 0.24 20.01 -16.13
C VAL A 326 1.19 18.84 -15.92
N LEU A 327 0.66 17.70 -15.51
CA LEU A 327 1.41 16.45 -15.44
C LEU A 327 1.04 15.60 -16.67
N VAL A 328 2.06 15.18 -17.42
CA VAL A 328 1.94 14.16 -18.47
C VAL A 328 2.48 12.86 -17.90
N GLU A 329 1.59 11.89 -17.71
CA GLU A 329 1.89 10.55 -17.23
C GLU A 329 2.04 9.60 -18.42
N VAL A 330 3.23 9.01 -18.55
CA VAL A 330 3.56 8.01 -19.57
C VAL A 330 3.57 6.64 -18.90
N PRO A 331 2.61 5.74 -19.21
CA PRO A 331 2.59 4.41 -18.64
C PRO A 331 3.84 3.60 -18.97
N PRO A 332 4.25 2.64 -18.12
CA PRO A 332 5.45 1.82 -18.34
C PRO A 332 5.41 0.95 -19.60
N ASN A 333 4.21 0.65 -20.10
CA ASN A 333 3.98 -0.15 -21.31
C ASN A 333 3.65 0.72 -22.53
N CYS A 334 3.81 2.05 -22.41
CA CYS A 334 3.63 2.96 -23.54
C CYS A 334 4.77 2.73 -24.54
N PRO A 335 4.49 2.54 -25.84
CA PRO A 335 5.55 2.38 -26.85
C PRO A 335 6.29 3.69 -27.17
N PHE A 336 5.85 4.83 -26.64
CA PHE A 336 6.59 6.08 -26.72
C PHE A 336 7.54 6.20 -25.52
N ALA A 337 8.81 6.50 -25.79
CA ALA A 337 9.76 6.78 -24.73
C ALA A 337 9.38 8.07 -24.01
N ALA A 338 9.58 8.14 -22.69
CA ALA A 338 9.26 9.34 -21.92
C ALA A 338 9.95 10.60 -22.47
N ALA A 339 11.16 10.48 -23.01
CA ALA A 339 11.89 11.58 -23.64
C ALA A 339 11.23 12.09 -24.94
N GLU A 340 10.61 11.21 -25.75
CA GLU A 340 9.86 11.62 -26.95
C GLU A 340 8.63 12.46 -26.54
N VAL A 341 7.94 12.04 -25.49
CA VAL A 341 6.75 12.74 -24.95
C VAL A 341 7.15 14.05 -24.29
N GLU A 342 8.26 14.08 -23.55
CA GLU A 342 8.79 15.29 -22.93
C GLU A 342 9.18 16.34 -23.97
N TRP A 343 9.88 15.92 -25.03
CA TRP A 343 10.20 16.78 -26.17
C TRP A 343 8.94 17.37 -26.82
N ALA A 344 7.91 16.55 -27.03
CA ALA A 344 6.67 17.01 -27.65
C ALA A 344 5.91 18.03 -26.78
N ALA A 345 5.88 17.83 -25.45
CA ALA A 345 5.19 18.71 -24.52
C ALA A 345 5.99 19.98 -24.14
N SER A 346 7.32 19.91 -24.12
CA SER A 346 8.19 21.03 -23.76
C SER A 346 8.11 22.15 -24.79
N GLY A 347 7.95 23.39 -24.33
CA GLY A 347 7.81 24.55 -25.20
C GLY A 347 6.49 24.57 -25.99
N LEU A 348 5.46 23.86 -25.53
CA LEU A 348 4.15 23.87 -26.18
C LEU A 348 3.37 25.15 -25.82
N GLU A 349 2.94 25.90 -26.83
CA GLU A 349 2.13 27.11 -26.68
C GLU A 349 0.64 26.77 -26.51
N LEU A 350 0.03 27.29 -25.45
CA LEU A 350 -1.35 27.04 -25.01
C LEU A 350 -2.25 28.20 -25.44
N GLY A 351 -2.41 28.38 -26.74
CA GLY A 351 -3.19 29.46 -27.32
C GLY A 351 -3.09 29.51 -28.84
N VAL A 352 -2.80 28.36 -29.46
CA VAL A 352 -2.68 28.17 -30.90
C VAL A 352 -3.74 27.17 -31.32
N ASP A 353 -4.49 27.48 -32.36
CA ASP A 353 -5.42 26.53 -32.96
C ASP A 353 -4.64 25.33 -33.50
N PRO A 354 -4.96 24.10 -33.07
CA PRO A 354 -4.19 22.92 -33.43
C PRO A 354 -4.31 22.54 -34.91
N ASP A 355 -5.41 22.89 -35.58
CA ASP A 355 -5.69 22.52 -36.97
C ASP A 355 -5.19 23.58 -37.95
N THR A 356 -5.32 24.87 -37.60
CA THR A 356 -4.93 25.99 -38.49
C THR A 356 -3.55 26.55 -38.18
N GLY A 357 -3.02 26.31 -36.97
CA GLY A 357 -1.79 26.96 -36.49
C GLY A 357 -1.96 28.44 -36.17
N GLU A 358 -3.19 28.95 -36.18
CA GLU A 358 -3.49 30.35 -35.88
C GLU A 358 -3.22 30.65 -34.40
N VAL A 359 -2.50 31.74 -34.14
CA VAL A 359 -2.25 32.22 -32.78
C VAL A 359 -3.53 32.87 -32.26
N LEU A 360 -4.33 32.11 -31.50
CA LEU A 360 -5.56 32.57 -30.87
C LEU A 360 -5.28 33.59 -29.74
N ARG A 361 -4.05 33.59 -29.19
CA ARG A 361 -3.57 34.54 -28.17
C ARG A 361 -2.11 34.94 -28.45
N PRO A 362 -1.81 36.21 -28.77
CA PRO A 362 -0.43 36.67 -29.02
C PRO A 362 0.53 36.40 -27.85
N ASP A 363 0.00 36.41 -26.62
CA ASP A 363 0.73 36.11 -25.37
C ASP A 363 0.38 34.71 -24.84
N ALA A 364 0.23 33.72 -25.73
CA ALA A 364 -0.12 32.35 -25.35
C ALA A 364 0.88 31.81 -24.30
N PRO A 365 0.41 31.29 -23.15
CA PRO A 365 1.32 30.70 -22.19
C PRO A 365 2.00 29.46 -22.77
N VAL A 366 3.20 29.15 -22.29
CA VAL A 366 4.00 28.02 -22.74
C VAL A 366 4.19 27.00 -21.63
N LEU A 367 4.29 25.72 -21.99
CA LEU A 367 4.69 24.65 -21.08
C LEU A 367 6.20 24.58 -20.93
N ILE A 368 6.71 24.77 -19.72
CA ILE A 368 8.14 24.60 -19.40
C ILE A 368 8.31 23.44 -18.40
N PRO A 369 9.28 22.53 -18.58
CA PRO A 369 9.56 21.47 -17.61
C PRO A 369 9.79 22.02 -16.19
N ALA A 370 9.08 21.45 -15.21
CA ALA A 370 9.14 21.90 -13.83
C ALA A 370 10.41 21.40 -13.12
N GLN A 371 11.11 22.31 -12.45
CA GLN A 371 12.23 21.96 -11.57
C GLN A 371 11.75 21.46 -10.19
N ASP A 372 10.66 22.04 -9.66
CA ASP A 372 10.08 21.65 -8.38
C ASP A 372 8.92 20.66 -8.55
N ARG A 373 9.11 19.45 -8.01
CA ARG A 373 8.16 18.33 -8.10
C ARG A 373 7.35 18.11 -6.82
N ARG A 374 7.55 18.92 -5.77
CA ARG A 374 6.91 18.72 -4.45
C ARG A 374 5.38 18.75 -4.50
N VAL A 375 4.80 19.42 -5.49
CA VAL A 375 3.35 19.46 -5.72
C VAL A 375 2.75 18.07 -5.93
N LEU A 376 3.51 17.13 -6.52
CA LEU A 376 3.06 15.77 -6.82
C LEU A 376 2.71 14.98 -5.54
N GLY A 377 3.38 15.28 -4.43
CA GLY A 377 3.05 14.68 -3.13
C GLY A 377 1.64 15.02 -2.65
N ARG A 378 1.09 16.19 -3.03
CA ARG A 378 -0.30 16.57 -2.71
C ARG A 378 -1.34 15.79 -3.52
N TYR A 379 -0.91 15.17 -4.61
CA TYR A 379 -1.70 14.28 -5.45
C TYR A 379 -1.37 12.81 -5.20
N GLY A 380 -0.60 12.51 -4.15
CA GLY A 380 -0.28 11.17 -3.67
C GLY A 380 0.66 10.36 -4.56
N VAL A 381 1.40 11.00 -5.47
CA VAL A 381 2.47 10.33 -6.24
C VAL A 381 3.50 9.71 -5.30
N ASP A 382 3.93 10.48 -4.30
CA ASP A 382 4.75 10.00 -3.20
C ASP A 382 4.63 10.96 -1.99
N PRO A 383 4.23 10.50 -0.78
CA PRO A 383 3.73 9.16 -0.47
C PRO A 383 2.26 8.91 -0.85
N PRO A 384 1.85 7.62 -0.96
CA PRO A 384 0.44 7.22 -1.16
C PRO A 384 -0.45 7.61 0.04
N ALA A 385 -1.77 7.55 -0.14
CA ALA A 385 -2.74 7.93 0.90
C ALA A 385 -3.96 7.01 0.98
N ARG A 386 -4.56 6.92 2.17
CA ARG A 386 -5.85 6.25 2.38
C ARG A 386 -7.04 7.15 2.13
N PHE A 387 -6.89 8.47 2.38
CA PHE A 387 -7.98 9.43 2.31
C PHE A 387 -7.83 10.39 1.13
N TRP A 388 -8.91 10.54 0.36
CA TRP A 388 -8.91 11.26 -0.92
C TRP A 388 -10.16 12.10 -1.08
N ARG A 389 -10.00 13.28 -1.67
CA ARG A 389 -11.11 14.18 -2.05
C ARG A 389 -10.95 14.65 -3.47
N SER A 390 -12.02 14.70 -4.24
CA SER A 390 -11.98 15.22 -5.62
C SER A 390 -11.70 16.72 -5.62
N VAL A 391 -10.77 17.17 -6.47
CA VAL A 391 -10.53 18.59 -6.80
C VAL A 391 -11.34 18.98 -8.03
N THR A 392 -11.36 18.13 -9.05
CA THR A 392 -12.29 18.23 -10.20
C THR A 392 -13.34 17.12 -10.08
N PRO A 393 -14.61 17.37 -10.45
CA PRO A 393 -15.67 16.39 -10.24
C PRO A 393 -15.46 15.14 -11.07
N VAL A 394 -15.90 14.01 -10.55
CA VAL A 394 -15.88 12.70 -11.21
C VAL A 394 -17.08 12.60 -12.16
N ALA A 395 -16.81 12.36 -13.44
CA ALA A 395 -17.85 12.07 -14.42
C ALA A 395 -18.29 10.61 -14.33
N LEU A 396 -19.48 10.37 -13.76
CA LEU A 396 -20.02 9.02 -13.55
C LEU A 396 -20.86 8.54 -14.74
N PRO A 397 -21.15 7.23 -14.87
CA PRO A 397 -22.01 6.70 -15.94
C PRO A 397 -23.43 7.31 -15.92
N GLN A 398 -24.16 7.22 -17.03
CA GLN A 398 -25.52 7.79 -17.15
C GLN A 398 -26.49 7.29 -16.07
N ALA A 399 -26.34 6.05 -15.61
CA ALA A 399 -27.16 5.49 -14.53
C ALA A 399 -27.01 6.23 -13.18
N ALA A 400 -25.90 6.95 -12.99
CA ALA A 400 -25.63 7.79 -11.82
C ALA A 400 -26.06 9.26 -12.02
N ALA A 401 -26.71 9.60 -13.15
CA ALA A 401 -27.21 10.94 -13.39
C ALA A 401 -28.37 11.27 -12.44
N ARG A 402 -28.37 12.50 -11.93
CA ARG A 402 -29.48 13.05 -11.16
C ARG A 402 -30.67 13.40 -12.09
N ARG A 403 -31.90 13.36 -11.57
CA ARG A 403 -33.09 13.90 -12.26
C ARG A 403 -32.88 15.39 -12.58
N ARG A 404 -33.01 15.71 -13.87
CA ARG A 404 -32.99 17.08 -14.38
C ARG A 404 -34.22 17.82 -13.87
N ILE A 405 -34.01 19.01 -13.30
CA ILE A 405 -35.08 19.95 -13.01
C ILE A 405 -34.91 21.10 -14.01
N GLU A 406 -35.98 21.46 -14.71
CA GLU A 406 -35.91 22.59 -15.63
C GLU A 406 -35.73 23.90 -14.87
N PRO A 407 -34.82 24.81 -15.30
CA PRO A 407 -34.60 26.08 -14.61
C PRO A 407 -35.87 26.92 -14.41
N SER A 408 -36.82 26.83 -15.35
CA SER A 408 -38.14 27.48 -15.29
C SER A 408 -39.00 27.00 -14.12
N ARG A 409 -38.83 25.75 -13.68
CA ARG A 409 -39.64 25.08 -12.64
C ARG A 409 -38.95 24.96 -11.29
N HIS A 410 -37.75 25.52 -11.15
CA HIS A 410 -36.95 25.44 -9.90
C HIS A 410 -37.66 26.05 -8.68
N ARG A 411 -38.61 26.96 -8.88
CA ARG A 411 -39.37 27.63 -7.81
C ARG A 411 -40.63 26.86 -7.39
N GLU A 412 -40.99 25.78 -8.09
CA GLU A 412 -42.18 24.98 -7.78
C GLU A 412 -41.87 24.02 -6.63
N PRO A 413 -42.55 24.10 -5.47
CA PRO A 413 -42.29 23.22 -4.33
C PRO A 413 -42.47 21.73 -4.65
N ALA A 414 -43.34 21.40 -5.61
CA ALA A 414 -43.58 20.03 -6.09
C ALA A 414 -42.35 19.42 -6.81
N GLU A 415 -41.46 20.26 -7.34
CA GLU A 415 -40.24 19.81 -8.03
C GLU A 415 -39.05 19.67 -7.07
N TRP A 416 -39.21 20.07 -5.80
CA TRP A 416 -38.16 19.95 -4.80
C TRP A 416 -37.93 18.49 -4.46
N LYS A 417 -36.70 18.04 -4.63
CA LYS A 417 -36.32 16.67 -4.31
C LYS A 417 -36.44 16.42 -2.81
N GLY A 418 -37.28 15.46 -2.44
CA GLY A 418 -37.38 14.96 -1.08
C GLY A 418 -36.08 14.26 -0.63
N ALA A 419 -35.93 14.05 0.68
CA ALA A 419 -34.74 13.39 1.24
C ALA A 419 -34.53 11.98 0.66
N ALA A 420 -35.60 11.22 0.45
CA ALA A 420 -35.53 9.87 -0.13
C ALA A 420 -35.02 9.86 -1.58
N GLU A 421 -35.45 10.81 -2.42
CA GLU A 421 -34.96 10.94 -3.80
C GLU A 421 -33.47 11.28 -3.82
N ARG A 422 -33.04 12.21 -2.96
CA ARG A 422 -31.61 12.58 -2.84
C ARG A 422 -30.76 11.40 -2.39
N GLY A 423 -31.20 10.67 -1.36
CA GLY A 423 -30.53 9.46 -0.89
C GLY A 423 -30.41 8.39 -1.99
N ALA A 424 -31.43 8.20 -2.81
CA ALA A 424 -31.39 7.28 -3.95
C ALA A 424 -30.42 7.75 -5.06
N GLU A 425 -30.34 9.05 -5.33
CA GLU A 425 -29.38 9.63 -6.28
C GLU A 425 -27.94 9.46 -5.80
N GLU A 426 -27.68 9.79 -4.53
CA GLU A 426 -26.37 9.60 -3.89
C GLU A 426 -25.99 8.12 -3.87
N GLY A 427 -26.93 7.21 -3.59
CA GLY A 427 -26.72 5.77 -3.67
C GLY A 427 -26.29 5.29 -5.06
N ARG A 428 -26.96 5.76 -6.13
CA ARG A 428 -26.56 5.43 -7.52
C ARG A 428 -25.19 6.03 -7.89
N ALA A 429 -24.91 7.26 -7.44
CA ALA A 429 -23.62 7.89 -7.64
C ALA A 429 -22.50 7.12 -6.92
N SER A 430 -22.72 6.71 -5.67
CA SER A 430 -21.78 5.87 -4.91
C SER A 430 -21.50 4.54 -5.63
N ALA A 431 -22.53 3.86 -6.14
CA ALA A 431 -22.34 2.65 -6.96
C ALA A 431 -21.54 2.93 -8.25
N GLY A 432 -21.77 4.10 -8.87
CA GLY A 432 -20.98 4.59 -10.00
C GLY A 432 -19.50 4.79 -9.67
N VAL A 433 -19.19 5.33 -8.49
CA VAL A 433 -17.80 5.50 -7.99
C VAL A 433 -17.14 4.14 -7.81
N VAL A 434 -17.81 3.16 -7.21
CA VAL A 434 -17.27 1.80 -7.03
C VAL A 434 -16.92 1.17 -8.38
N ARG A 435 -17.77 1.37 -9.41
CA ARG A 435 -17.46 0.92 -10.77
C ARG A 435 -16.26 1.68 -11.37
N ALA A 436 -16.18 2.99 -11.14
CA ALA A 436 -15.07 3.81 -11.61
C ALA A 436 -13.72 3.38 -11.00
N LEU A 437 -13.70 2.96 -9.73
CA LEU A 437 -12.51 2.39 -9.08
C LEU A 437 -12.03 1.11 -9.78
N ARG A 438 -12.95 0.20 -10.10
CA ARG A 438 -12.62 -1.01 -10.87
C ARG A 438 -12.06 -0.68 -12.24
N HIS A 439 -12.66 0.29 -12.94
CA HIS A 439 -12.16 0.75 -14.25
C HIS A 439 -10.80 1.46 -14.18
N ALA A 440 -10.40 1.94 -13.01
CA ALA A 440 -9.09 2.52 -12.74
C ALA A 440 -8.06 1.47 -12.28
N GLY A 441 -8.44 0.19 -12.19
CA GLY A 441 -7.57 -0.89 -11.71
C GLY A 441 -7.35 -0.89 -10.19
N ILE A 442 -8.19 -0.18 -9.42
CA ILE A 442 -8.05 -0.06 -7.97
C ILE A 442 -8.86 -1.17 -7.30
N GLY A 443 -8.16 -2.21 -6.85
CA GLY A 443 -8.73 -3.36 -6.14
C GLY A 443 -8.80 -3.20 -4.61
N VAL A 444 -8.30 -2.10 -4.05
CA VAL A 444 -8.28 -1.87 -2.60
C VAL A 444 -9.70 -1.61 -2.07
N SER A 445 -10.06 -2.24 -0.96
CA SER A 445 -11.37 -2.07 -0.34
C SER A 445 -11.61 -0.63 0.12
N VAL A 446 -12.81 -0.10 -0.16
CA VAL A 446 -13.27 1.22 0.27
C VAL A 446 -13.94 1.10 1.63
N THR A 447 -13.45 1.83 2.63
CA THR A 447 -13.98 1.86 4.00
C THR A 447 -14.92 3.05 4.24
N GLY A 448 -14.84 4.07 3.39
CA GLY A 448 -15.72 5.24 3.45
C GLY A 448 -15.89 5.87 2.07
N LEU A 449 -17.13 6.25 1.73
CA LEU A 449 -17.47 6.87 0.46
C LEU A 449 -18.56 7.91 0.69
N ARG A 450 -18.30 9.13 0.22
CA ARG A 450 -19.28 10.22 0.21
C ARG A 450 -19.27 10.92 -1.14
N VAL A 451 -20.45 11.28 -1.61
CA VAL A 451 -20.65 12.03 -2.86
C VAL A 451 -21.44 13.30 -2.59
N GLN A 452 -21.10 14.39 -3.28
CA GLN A 452 -21.82 15.66 -3.18
C GLN A 452 -21.63 16.52 -4.43
N ARG A 453 -22.38 17.63 -4.53
CA ARG A 453 -22.30 18.57 -5.66
C ARG A 453 -21.38 19.76 -5.37
N GLU A 454 -21.27 20.09 -4.10
CA GLU A 454 -20.41 21.14 -3.57
C GLU A 454 -18.96 20.67 -3.50
N PRO A 455 -17.98 21.55 -3.71
CA PRO A 455 -16.58 21.20 -3.52
C PRO A 455 -16.27 20.91 -2.04
N PHE A 456 -15.25 20.10 -1.78
CA PHE A 456 -14.75 19.85 -0.41
C PHE A 456 -13.80 20.95 0.11
N SER A 457 -13.45 21.92 -0.74
CA SER A 457 -12.64 23.09 -0.40
C SER A 457 -13.45 24.35 -0.60
N THR A 458 -13.25 25.34 0.28
CA THR A 458 -13.90 26.66 0.20
C THR A 458 -13.55 27.44 -1.06
N ARG A 459 -12.42 27.14 -1.70
CA ARG A 459 -11.96 27.74 -2.96
C ARG A 459 -12.23 26.86 -4.19
N GLY A 460 -12.91 25.73 -4.03
CA GLY A 460 -13.31 24.89 -5.16
C GLY A 460 -14.51 25.44 -5.92
N ALA A 461 -14.85 24.80 -7.05
CA ALA A 461 -16.05 25.11 -7.83
C ALA A 461 -17.07 23.96 -7.71
N ARG A 462 -18.37 24.26 -7.85
CA ARG A 462 -19.40 23.22 -7.88
C ARG A 462 -19.27 22.35 -9.12
N ALA A 463 -19.75 21.10 -9.01
CA ALA A 463 -19.60 20.12 -10.07
C ALA A 463 -20.21 20.55 -11.42
N GLU A 464 -21.32 21.30 -11.42
CA GLU A 464 -21.97 21.78 -12.65
C GLU A 464 -21.10 22.75 -13.46
N ALA A 465 -20.20 23.48 -12.81
CA ALA A 465 -19.35 24.47 -13.46
C ALA A 465 -18.30 23.84 -14.40
N PHE A 466 -18.07 22.53 -14.29
CA PHE A 466 -17.13 21.77 -15.11
C PHE A 466 -17.79 21.09 -16.32
N ALA A 467 -19.09 21.29 -16.53
CA ALA A 467 -19.80 20.64 -17.63
C ALA A 467 -19.59 21.34 -18.98
N SER A 468 -19.36 22.66 -18.97
CA SER A 468 -19.16 23.47 -20.17
C SER A 468 -18.00 22.93 -21.01
N ASP A 469 -18.21 22.87 -22.33
CA ASP A 469 -17.21 22.41 -23.30
C ASP A 469 -16.70 20.98 -23.06
N THR A 470 -17.51 20.17 -22.37
CA THR A 470 -17.28 18.74 -22.21
C THR A 470 -18.44 17.94 -22.79
N ARG A 471 -18.19 16.67 -23.13
CA ARG A 471 -19.24 15.72 -23.52
C ARG A 471 -20.10 15.22 -22.35
N PHE A 472 -19.86 15.68 -21.13
CA PHE A 472 -20.49 15.15 -19.93
C PHE A 472 -21.59 16.09 -19.43
N ALA A 473 -22.83 15.58 -19.40
CA ALA A 473 -23.94 16.30 -18.80
C ALA A 473 -23.66 16.61 -17.32
N LYS A 474 -23.99 17.82 -16.87
CA LYS A 474 -23.74 18.30 -15.49
C LYS A 474 -24.33 17.37 -14.44
N GLU A 475 -25.45 16.71 -14.73
CA GLU A 475 -26.15 15.78 -13.85
C GLU A 475 -25.31 14.54 -13.49
N ARG A 476 -24.26 14.24 -14.28
CA ARG A 476 -23.34 13.11 -14.08
C ARG A 476 -22.09 13.45 -13.27
N LEU A 477 -21.82 14.74 -13.02
CA LEU A 477 -20.59 15.21 -12.40
C LEU A 477 -20.71 15.26 -10.88
N TRP A 478 -19.93 14.50 -10.12
CA TRP A 478 -20.03 14.48 -8.65
C TRP A 478 -18.68 14.72 -8.00
N HIS A 479 -18.63 15.49 -6.92
CA HIS A 479 -17.48 15.49 -6.03
C HIS A 479 -17.53 14.23 -5.16
N VAL A 480 -16.37 13.62 -4.96
CA VAL A 480 -16.21 12.33 -4.28
C VAL A 480 -15.17 12.44 -3.18
N GLU A 481 -15.47 11.87 -2.02
CA GLU A 481 -14.56 11.62 -0.92
C GLU A 481 -14.47 10.11 -0.69
N LEU A 482 -13.24 9.60 -0.53
CA LEU A 482 -12.93 8.17 -0.43
C LEU A 482 -11.98 7.91 0.73
N SER A 483 -12.24 6.83 1.46
CA SER A 483 -11.32 6.22 2.42
C SER A 483 -11.07 4.77 1.99
N PHE A 484 -9.79 4.37 1.94
CA PHE A 484 -9.37 3.01 1.60
C PHE A 484 -8.86 2.27 2.84
N ALA A 485 -8.97 0.93 2.84
CA ALA A 485 -8.37 0.09 3.87
C ALA A 485 -6.82 0.17 3.87
N GLU A 486 -6.23 0.32 2.68
CA GLU A 486 -4.79 0.41 2.45
C GLU A 486 -4.46 1.68 1.65
N ALA A 487 -3.23 2.18 1.78
CA ALA A 487 -2.82 3.40 1.08
C ALA A 487 -2.73 3.15 -0.43
N VAL A 488 -3.37 4.01 -1.23
CA VAL A 488 -3.36 3.97 -2.69
C VAL A 488 -2.39 5.03 -3.21
N GLY A 489 -1.59 4.72 -4.24
CA GLY A 489 -0.71 5.68 -4.92
C GLY A 489 -1.46 6.54 -5.93
N GLY A 490 -1.00 7.78 -6.11
CA GLY A 490 -1.54 8.73 -7.07
C GLY A 490 -0.64 8.96 -8.31
N PRO A 491 -1.05 9.85 -9.23
CA PRO A 491 -2.27 10.67 -9.15
C PRO A 491 -3.53 9.82 -9.33
N LEU A 492 -4.51 10.01 -8.44
CA LEU A 492 -5.76 9.27 -8.49
C LEU A 492 -6.78 10.02 -9.37
N LEU A 493 -7.20 9.41 -10.48
CA LEU A 493 -8.21 9.94 -11.40
C LEU A 493 -9.34 8.93 -11.61
N LEU A 494 -10.59 9.37 -11.43
CA LEU A 494 -11.77 8.51 -11.48
C LEU A 494 -12.79 8.94 -12.54
N GLY A 495 -13.59 7.97 -12.97
CA GLY A 495 -14.72 8.19 -13.87
C GLY A 495 -14.36 8.24 -15.35
N ASP A 496 -15.35 8.58 -16.17
CA ASP A 496 -15.26 8.59 -17.63
C ASP A 496 -14.44 9.78 -18.15
N GLY A 497 -14.24 10.79 -17.30
CA GLY A 497 -13.51 12.02 -17.60
C GLY A 497 -12.01 11.98 -17.26
N ARG A 498 -11.48 10.83 -16.83
CA ARG A 498 -10.07 10.67 -16.39
C ARG A 498 -9.00 10.95 -17.45
N TYR A 499 -9.37 11.00 -18.73
CA TYR A 499 -8.49 11.40 -19.85
C TYR A 499 -8.83 12.79 -20.42
N LEU A 500 -9.75 13.52 -19.76
CA LEU A 500 -10.37 14.75 -20.26
C LEU A 500 -10.38 15.84 -19.17
N GLY A 501 -9.44 15.80 -18.22
CA GLY A 501 -9.28 16.83 -17.17
C GLY A 501 -10.25 16.74 -16.00
N LEU A 502 -11.06 15.68 -15.88
CA LEU A 502 -12.02 15.50 -14.80
C LEU A 502 -11.67 14.31 -13.90
N GLY A 503 -12.23 14.31 -12.69
CA GLY A 503 -12.11 13.24 -11.71
C GLY A 503 -10.77 13.20 -10.95
N LEU A 504 -10.00 14.27 -10.96
CA LEU A 504 -8.74 14.37 -10.22
C LEU A 504 -9.00 14.44 -8.72
N MET A 505 -8.30 13.59 -7.96
CA MET A 505 -8.37 13.55 -6.51
C MET A 505 -7.11 14.15 -5.89
N GLN A 506 -7.27 14.95 -4.84
CA GLN A 506 -6.19 15.32 -3.93
C GLN A 506 -6.08 14.29 -2.82
N ARG A 507 -4.84 14.00 -2.43
CA ARG A 507 -4.55 13.29 -1.20
C ARG A 507 -4.95 14.18 -0.03
N MET A 508 -5.49 13.55 1.00
CA MET A 508 -5.63 14.15 2.31
C MET A 508 -4.68 13.43 3.26
N ASP A 509 -4.03 14.18 4.14
CA ASP A 509 -3.31 13.55 5.24
C ASP A 509 -4.36 12.87 6.13
N GLU A 510 -4.22 11.56 6.30
CA GLU A 510 -5.02 10.80 7.25
C GLU A 510 -4.67 11.34 8.63
N PRO A 511 -5.65 11.78 9.45
CA PRO A 511 -5.34 11.97 10.86
C PRO A 511 -4.82 10.62 11.38
N PRO A 512 -3.65 10.57 12.04
CA PRO A 512 -3.12 9.31 12.56
C PRO A 512 -4.21 8.60 13.36
N ARG A 513 -4.38 7.28 13.16
CA ARG A 513 -5.37 6.55 13.94
C ARG A 513 -4.82 6.43 15.34
N ASP A 514 -5.33 7.26 16.21
CA ASP A 514 -4.91 7.26 17.60
C ASP A 514 -5.60 6.15 18.42
N VAL A 515 -6.50 5.40 17.77
CA VAL A 515 -7.22 4.26 18.33
C VAL A 515 -7.36 3.22 17.22
N MET A 516 -6.93 1.99 17.51
CA MET A 516 -7.05 0.86 16.60
C MET A 516 -7.74 -0.30 17.31
N THR A 517 -8.78 -0.81 16.69
CA THR A 517 -9.54 -1.98 17.15
C THR A 517 -9.23 -3.17 16.28
N PHE A 518 -9.11 -4.35 16.89
CA PHE A 518 -8.84 -5.60 16.20
C PHE A 518 -9.92 -6.61 16.54
N SER A 519 -10.50 -7.22 15.51
CA SER A 519 -11.40 -8.35 15.67
C SER A 519 -10.62 -9.60 16.05
N LEU A 520 -11.11 -10.30 17.07
CA LEU A 520 -10.61 -11.61 17.50
C LEU A 520 -11.48 -12.74 16.92
N PRO A 521 -10.94 -13.97 16.79
CA PRO A 521 -11.73 -15.13 16.39
C PRO A 521 -12.85 -15.40 17.39
N THR A 522 -14.04 -15.74 16.89
CA THR A 522 -15.18 -16.17 17.71
C THR A 522 -15.16 -17.67 18.00
N THR A 523 -14.27 -18.46 17.35
CA THR A 523 -14.18 -19.91 17.57
C THR A 523 -12.75 -20.44 17.37
N PRO A 524 -12.08 -20.96 18.43
CA PRO A 524 -12.44 -20.77 19.83
C PRO A 524 -12.30 -19.28 20.21
N GLY A 525 -13.33 -18.70 20.81
CA GLY A 525 -13.29 -17.33 21.33
C GLY A 525 -12.32 -17.20 22.51
N VAL A 526 -11.92 -15.97 22.83
CA VAL A 526 -11.14 -15.68 24.04
C VAL A 526 -12.11 -15.34 25.16
N ALA A 527 -12.16 -16.14 26.22
CA ALA A 527 -13.06 -15.89 27.34
C ALA A 527 -12.71 -14.59 28.09
N VAL A 528 -13.69 -13.89 28.64
CA VAL A 528 -13.49 -12.69 29.48
C VAL A 528 -12.57 -12.96 30.68
N ALA A 529 -12.58 -14.18 31.22
CA ALA A 529 -11.67 -14.62 32.29
C ALA A 529 -10.19 -14.56 31.89
N ASP A 530 -9.89 -14.67 30.59
CA ASP A 530 -8.54 -14.70 30.03
C ASP A 530 -8.04 -13.33 29.57
N ARG A 531 -8.81 -12.25 29.85
CA ARG A 531 -8.51 -10.88 29.43
C ARG A 531 -7.10 -10.45 29.81
N SER A 532 -6.64 -10.74 31.03
CA SER A 532 -5.30 -10.34 31.47
C SER A 532 -4.20 -11.00 30.63
N ASP A 533 -4.31 -12.31 30.38
CA ASP A 533 -3.34 -13.06 29.59
C ASP A 533 -3.29 -12.56 28.14
N LEU A 534 -4.47 -12.25 27.57
CA LEU A 534 -4.61 -11.64 26.25
C LEU A 534 -3.87 -10.30 26.17
N LEU A 535 -4.14 -9.38 27.11
CA LEU A 535 -3.58 -8.02 27.10
C LEU A 535 -2.08 -8.02 27.39
N ASP A 536 -1.60 -8.91 28.26
CA ASP A 536 -0.16 -9.10 28.52
C ASP A 536 0.56 -9.65 27.29
N ALA A 537 -0.04 -10.62 26.60
CA ALA A 537 0.49 -11.10 25.33
C ALA A 537 0.52 -9.98 24.29
N ALA A 538 -0.56 -9.18 24.20
CA ALA A 538 -0.64 -8.07 23.25
C ALA A 538 0.44 -7.01 23.52
N ARG A 539 0.68 -6.68 24.79
CA ARG A 539 1.77 -5.77 25.20
C ARG A 539 3.13 -6.31 24.78
N ARG A 540 3.42 -7.58 25.06
CA ARG A 540 4.69 -8.23 24.64
C ARG A 540 4.87 -8.21 23.12
N ALA A 541 3.80 -8.44 22.36
CA ALA A 541 3.83 -8.41 20.90
C ALA A 541 4.13 -7.01 20.37
N LEU A 542 3.48 -5.96 20.90
CA LEU A 542 3.76 -4.56 20.53
C LEU A 542 5.19 -4.13 20.90
N MET A 543 5.71 -4.59 22.04
CA MET A 543 7.11 -4.36 22.42
C MET A 543 8.08 -5.07 21.46
N ALA A 544 7.75 -6.29 21.02
CA ALA A 544 8.55 -7.02 20.04
C ALA A 544 8.54 -6.33 18.66
N LEU A 545 7.38 -5.85 18.20
CA LEU A 545 7.24 -5.13 16.93
C LEU A 545 7.96 -3.77 16.93
N SER A 546 7.99 -3.09 18.08
CA SER A 546 8.63 -1.77 18.22
C SER A 546 10.13 -1.83 18.54
N ARG A 547 10.70 -3.04 18.68
CA ARG A 547 12.11 -3.22 19.03
C ARG A 547 13.02 -2.67 17.92
N GLN A 548 13.95 -1.81 18.33
CA GLN A 548 14.94 -1.19 17.45
C GLN A 548 16.12 -2.14 17.18
N GLN A 549 16.99 -1.80 16.22
CA GLN A 549 18.12 -2.65 15.82
C GLN A 549 19.14 -2.87 16.94
N ASP A 550 19.25 -1.91 17.86
CA ASP A 550 20.08 -1.98 19.08
C ASP A 550 19.45 -2.84 20.19
N GLY A 551 18.23 -3.34 19.98
CA GLY A 551 17.47 -4.13 20.94
C GLY A 551 16.57 -3.31 21.87
N GLY A 552 16.60 -1.98 21.83
CA GLY A 552 15.78 -1.10 22.67
C GLY A 552 14.29 -1.09 22.29
N VAL A 553 13.42 -0.81 23.26
CA VAL A 553 11.97 -0.67 23.05
C VAL A 553 11.52 0.73 23.47
N PRO A 554 10.82 1.50 22.59
CA PRO A 554 10.39 2.86 22.90
C PRO A 554 9.48 2.94 24.15
N PRO A 555 9.60 4.02 24.96
CA PRO A 555 8.74 4.25 26.14
C PRO A 555 7.25 4.20 25.83
N LEU A 556 6.85 4.59 24.61
CA LEU A 556 5.47 4.51 24.12
C LEU A 556 4.86 3.11 24.23
N PHE A 557 5.66 2.04 24.12
CA PHE A 557 5.19 0.66 24.20
C PHE A 557 5.66 -0.05 25.47
N SER A 558 6.88 0.23 25.93
CA SER A 558 7.45 -0.41 27.12
C SER A 558 6.87 0.18 28.42
N GLY A 559 6.52 1.47 28.46
CA GLY A 559 6.24 2.18 29.70
C GLY A 559 7.47 2.40 30.59
N HIS A 560 8.67 2.09 30.09
CA HIS A 560 9.94 2.16 30.81
C HIS A 560 10.92 3.10 30.10
N GLU A 561 11.76 3.78 30.88
CA GLU A 561 12.89 4.55 30.37
C GLU A 561 13.98 3.61 29.82
N VAL A 562 14.97 4.16 29.10
CA VAL A 562 16.06 3.40 28.45
C VAL A 562 16.83 2.49 29.44
N GLY A 563 16.88 2.85 30.73
CA GLY A 563 17.49 2.05 31.80
C GLY A 563 16.59 0.97 32.44
N GLY A 564 15.37 0.74 31.92
CA GLY A 564 14.44 -0.27 32.44
C GLY A 564 13.64 0.15 33.67
N ALA A 565 13.88 1.35 34.22
CA ALA A 565 13.04 1.92 35.26
C ALA A 565 11.68 2.34 34.70
N ALA A 566 10.61 2.16 35.48
CA ALA A 566 9.28 2.65 35.11
C ALA A 566 9.32 4.15 34.83
N ALA A 567 8.64 4.62 33.77
CA ALA A 567 8.59 6.03 33.43
C ALA A 567 7.89 6.82 34.55
N ARG A 568 8.65 7.60 35.33
CA ARG A 568 8.19 8.25 36.58
C ARG A 568 7.50 9.60 36.40
N SER A 569 7.16 10.00 35.18
CA SER A 569 6.62 11.34 34.91
C SER A 569 5.23 11.60 35.49
N GLY A 570 4.58 10.59 36.09
CA GLY A 570 3.17 10.64 36.52
C GLY A 570 2.17 10.77 35.37
N LYS A 571 2.66 10.89 34.14
CA LYS A 571 1.92 10.98 32.89
C LYS A 571 2.19 9.69 32.15
N HIS A 572 1.20 8.81 32.11
CA HIS A 572 1.36 7.49 31.51
C HIS A 572 1.42 7.58 29.97
N ARG A 573 2.62 7.89 29.45
CA ARG A 573 2.87 8.14 28.02
C ARG A 573 2.99 6.87 27.17
N HIS A 574 2.38 5.76 27.60
CA HIS A 574 2.42 4.49 26.89
C HIS A 574 1.02 4.00 26.51
N VAL A 575 0.96 3.10 25.54
CA VAL A 575 -0.30 2.61 24.97
C VAL A 575 -1.22 1.99 26.00
N PHE A 576 -2.51 2.27 25.84
CA PHE A 576 -3.61 1.66 26.57
C PHE A 576 -4.12 0.44 25.80
N LEU A 577 -4.40 -0.63 26.51
CA LEU A 577 -4.91 -1.88 25.94
C LEU A 577 -6.21 -2.23 26.66
N ALA A 578 -7.22 -2.67 25.91
CA ALA A 578 -8.44 -3.23 26.50
C ALA A 578 -9.03 -4.34 25.63
N GLY A 579 -9.75 -5.27 26.26
CA GLY A 579 -10.53 -6.30 25.60
C GLY A 579 -12.01 -6.07 25.87
N ALA A 580 -12.80 -5.87 24.82
CA ALA A 580 -14.24 -5.66 24.92
C ALA A 580 -15.02 -6.90 24.45
N ASP A 581 -16.12 -7.12 25.17
CA ASP A 581 -17.16 -8.13 24.99
C ASP A 581 -18.40 -7.30 24.64
N LEU A 582 -18.68 -7.11 23.36
CA LEU A 582 -19.66 -6.13 22.89
C LEU A 582 -21.09 -6.66 22.91
N ASP A 583 -21.28 -7.98 22.84
CA ASP A 583 -22.60 -8.63 22.86
C ASP A 583 -22.95 -9.26 24.21
N GLY A 584 -22.00 -9.31 25.15
CA GLY A 584 -22.19 -9.80 26.50
C GLY A 584 -22.22 -11.32 26.60
N ASP A 585 -21.68 -12.04 25.59
CA ASP A 585 -21.69 -13.50 25.55
C ASP A 585 -20.58 -14.15 26.41
N GLY A 586 -19.71 -13.34 27.01
CA GLY A 586 -18.59 -13.78 27.85
C GLY A 586 -17.31 -14.09 27.08
N ALA A 587 -17.27 -13.84 25.77
CA ALA A 587 -16.08 -13.81 24.94
C ALA A 587 -15.55 -12.38 24.74
N ILE A 588 -14.37 -12.25 24.16
CA ILE A 588 -13.77 -10.96 23.79
C ILE A 588 -13.67 -10.94 22.27
N GLU A 589 -14.47 -10.10 21.61
CA GLU A 589 -14.48 -9.96 20.15
C GLU A 589 -13.56 -8.83 19.69
N ARG A 590 -13.19 -7.91 20.60
CA ARG A 590 -12.40 -6.72 20.28
C ARG A 590 -11.20 -6.56 21.19
N LEU A 591 -10.03 -6.48 20.57
CA LEU A 591 -8.81 -5.94 21.19
C LEU A 591 -8.65 -4.47 20.78
N ILE A 592 -8.54 -3.59 21.76
CA ILE A 592 -8.39 -2.14 21.59
C ILE A 592 -6.96 -1.76 21.93
N VAL A 593 -6.30 -1.03 21.02
CA VAL A 593 -5.01 -0.40 21.25
C VAL A 593 -5.18 1.11 21.06
N ALA A 594 -5.04 1.89 22.13
CA ALA A 594 -5.25 3.32 22.11
C ALA A 594 -3.97 4.10 22.46
N ALA A 595 -3.73 5.17 21.72
CA ALA A 595 -2.65 6.09 21.98
C ALA A 595 -2.89 6.85 23.29
N PRO A 596 -1.82 7.19 24.04
CA PRO A 596 -1.97 7.77 25.36
C PRO A 596 -2.66 9.15 25.34
N TRP A 597 -2.49 9.94 24.27
CA TRP A 597 -3.10 11.26 24.14
C TRP A 597 -4.60 11.24 23.83
N MET A 598 -5.16 10.08 23.46
CA MET A 598 -6.62 9.92 23.35
C MET A 598 -7.25 9.59 24.71
N CYS A 599 -6.55 8.79 25.51
CA CYS A 599 -7.01 8.39 26.84
C CYS A 599 -6.73 9.45 27.91
N ASP A 600 -5.75 10.34 27.67
CA ASP A 600 -5.41 11.51 28.47
C ASP A 600 -5.23 12.73 27.55
N ARG A 601 -6.29 13.52 27.39
CA ARG A 601 -6.35 14.68 26.48
C ARG A 601 -5.52 15.86 26.95
N SER A 602 -4.96 15.79 28.16
CA SER A 602 -3.98 16.77 28.64
C SER A 602 -2.59 16.55 28.04
N LEU A 603 -2.33 15.38 27.46
CA LEU A 603 -1.03 15.03 26.88
C LEU A 603 -0.84 15.66 25.50
N LYS A 604 0.26 16.40 25.36
CA LYS A 604 0.79 16.78 24.05
C LYS A 604 1.58 15.61 23.46
N HIS A 605 1.43 15.38 22.16
CA HIS A 605 2.20 14.40 21.41
C HIS A 605 2.91 15.06 20.23
N SER A 606 4.00 14.44 19.77
CA SER A 606 4.70 14.86 18.56
C SER A 606 4.15 14.11 17.33
N ARG A 607 4.30 14.68 16.13
CA ARG A 607 4.00 13.95 14.87
C ARG A 607 4.81 12.65 14.76
N ALA A 608 6.00 12.61 15.34
CA ALA A 608 6.84 11.41 15.36
C ALA A 608 6.26 10.30 16.24
N ASP A 609 5.70 10.64 17.41
CA ASP A 609 5.03 9.67 18.29
C ASP A 609 3.77 9.10 17.63
N ALA A 610 2.96 9.95 16.99
CA ALA A 610 1.77 9.52 16.27
C ALA A 610 2.11 8.62 15.08
N ALA A 611 3.14 8.97 14.29
CA ALA A 611 3.63 8.13 13.20
C ALA A 611 4.21 6.80 13.70
N LEU A 612 4.91 6.81 14.85
CA LEU A 612 5.43 5.60 15.49
C LEU A 612 4.30 4.69 15.97
N PHE A 613 3.27 5.25 16.61
CA PHE A 613 2.07 4.50 17.02
C PHE A 613 1.41 3.82 15.83
N GLU A 614 1.01 4.60 14.82
CA GLU A 614 0.34 4.09 13.61
C GLU A 614 1.17 2.99 12.95
N ARG A 615 2.48 3.20 12.76
CA ARG A 615 3.36 2.22 12.09
C ARG A 615 3.46 0.89 12.82
N ILE A 616 3.64 0.92 14.15
CA ILE A 616 3.81 -0.30 14.93
C ILE A 616 2.49 -1.03 15.10
N VAL A 617 1.44 -0.31 15.48
CA VAL A 617 0.14 -0.94 15.76
C VAL A 617 -0.51 -1.43 14.46
N SER A 618 -0.33 -0.75 13.32
CA SER A 618 -0.76 -1.26 12.00
C SER A 618 -0.09 -2.58 11.61
N ALA A 619 1.12 -2.87 12.09
CA ALA A 619 1.82 -4.12 11.81
C ALA A 619 1.34 -5.30 12.68
N PHE A 620 0.39 -5.07 13.59
CA PHE A 620 -0.04 -6.05 14.58
C PHE A 620 -1.10 -7.02 14.01
N ALA A 621 -0.64 -7.99 13.21
CA ALA A 621 -1.51 -8.90 12.46
C ALA A 621 -1.79 -10.25 13.14
N ALA A 622 -0.97 -10.68 14.09
CA ALA A 622 -1.17 -11.93 14.81
C ALA A 622 -0.57 -11.87 16.21
N LEU A 623 -1.24 -12.52 17.16
CA LEU A 623 -0.86 -12.56 18.56
C LEU A 623 -0.56 -13.99 19.00
N ARG A 624 0.68 -14.24 19.43
CA ARG A 624 1.06 -15.48 20.12
C ARG A 624 0.78 -15.32 21.62
N ALA A 625 -0.30 -15.91 22.10
CA ALA A 625 -0.84 -15.72 23.44
C ALA A 625 -0.71 -16.96 24.34
N GLY A 626 0.42 -17.66 24.27
CA GLY A 626 0.72 -18.79 25.15
C GLY A 626 -0.35 -19.89 25.04
N ARG A 627 -1.05 -20.16 26.15
CA ARG A 627 -2.15 -21.16 26.21
C ARG A 627 -3.34 -20.83 25.30
N LEU A 628 -3.53 -19.55 24.95
CA LEU A 628 -4.58 -19.11 24.01
C LEU A 628 -4.19 -19.37 22.54
N GLY A 629 -2.99 -19.89 22.29
CA GLY A 629 -2.52 -20.22 20.95
C GLY A 629 -2.08 -19.02 20.13
N VAL A 630 -2.33 -19.08 18.81
CA VAL A 630 -2.00 -18.00 17.87
C VAL A 630 -3.30 -17.40 17.35
N LEU A 631 -3.57 -16.17 17.74
CA LEU A 631 -4.79 -15.46 17.39
C LEU A 631 -4.51 -14.55 16.17
N PRO A 632 -5.15 -14.76 15.02
CA PRO A 632 -5.10 -13.79 13.94
C PRO A 632 -5.82 -12.50 14.36
N LEU A 633 -5.22 -11.35 14.06
CA LEU A 633 -5.80 -10.04 14.35
C LEU A 633 -6.15 -9.37 13.03
N ARG A 634 -7.38 -8.88 12.91
CA ARG A 634 -7.82 -8.08 11.76
C ARG A 634 -8.21 -6.71 12.25
N VAL A 635 -7.62 -5.67 11.69
CA VAL A 635 -8.03 -4.29 11.99
C VAL A 635 -9.49 -4.14 11.62
N SER A 636 -10.31 -3.75 12.58
CA SER A 636 -11.70 -3.36 12.36
C SER A 636 -11.80 -1.83 12.38
N PRO A 637 -12.83 -1.24 11.74
CA PRO A 637 -13.24 0.11 12.09
C PRO A 637 -13.50 0.20 13.60
N ALA A 638 -13.14 1.32 14.22
CA ALA A 638 -13.43 1.51 15.64
C ALA A 638 -14.95 1.55 15.82
N ASP A 639 -15.48 0.61 16.61
CA ASP A 639 -16.91 0.53 16.92
C ASP A 639 -17.35 1.85 17.57
N ARG A 640 -18.57 2.31 17.26
CA ARG A 640 -19.06 3.63 17.71
C ARG A 640 -19.18 3.67 19.24
N GLU A 641 -19.49 2.53 19.82
CA GLU A 641 -19.53 2.24 21.26
C GLU A 641 -18.17 2.48 21.92
N ILE A 642 -17.07 2.31 21.19
CA ILE A 642 -15.70 2.44 21.72
C ILE A 642 -15.14 3.84 21.46
N ALA A 643 -15.23 4.35 20.23
CA ALA A 643 -14.52 5.59 19.83
C ALA A 643 -15.45 6.73 19.37
N GLY A 644 -16.76 6.49 19.28
CA GLY A 644 -17.73 7.47 18.84
C GLY A 644 -17.99 8.58 19.86
N PRO A 645 -18.57 9.71 19.44
CA PRO A 645 -19.03 10.76 20.33
C PRO A 645 -20.34 10.35 21.03
N ALA A 646 -20.35 10.37 22.35
CA ALA A 646 -21.55 10.11 23.16
C ALA A 646 -21.58 10.96 24.42
N ARG A 647 -22.79 11.21 24.95
CA ARG A 647 -22.99 11.92 26.22
C ARG A 647 -23.01 10.98 27.40
N GLU A 648 -23.41 9.73 27.19
CA GLU A 648 -23.54 8.72 28.24
C GLU A 648 -22.59 7.56 27.98
N TRP A 649 -21.90 7.14 29.04
CA TRP A 649 -20.87 6.11 28.99
C TRP A 649 -21.03 5.19 30.19
N GLU A 650 -21.04 3.89 29.96
CA GLU A 650 -21.12 2.88 31.02
C GLU A 650 -19.82 2.08 31.07
N SER A 651 -19.27 1.88 32.27
CA SER A 651 -18.05 1.08 32.43
C SER A 651 -18.36 -0.33 31.95
N HIS A 652 -17.55 -0.86 31.03
CA HIS A 652 -17.53 -2.23 30.55
C HIS A 652 -16.54 -3.12 31.32
N THR A 653 -15.50 -2.53 31.87
CA THR A 653 -14.62 -3.18 32.85
C THR A 653 -14.55 -2.37 34.13
N ASP A 654 -14.25 -3.02 35.25
CA ASP A 654 -14.31 -2.39 36.56
C ASP A 654 -13.35 -1.21 36.66
N TYR A 655 -13.88 -0.09 37.16
CA TYR A 655 -13.07 1.04 37.55
C TYR A 655 -12.41 0.80 38.91
N ARG A 656 -11.09 0.94 38.99
CA ARG A 656 -10.35 0.93 40.26
C ARG A 656 -9.83 2.33 40.59
N PRO A 657 -10.12 2.87 41.78
CA PRO A 657 -9.66 4.20 42.18
C PRO A 657 -8.14 4.37 42.07
N THR A 658 -7.74 5.55 41.60
CA THR A 658 -6.34 5.98 41.52
C THR A 658 -5.78 6.35 42.89
N ARG A 659 -6.65 6.73 43.83
CA ARG A 659 -6.31 7.07 45.22
C ARG A 659 -7.15 6.29 46.21
N HIS A 660 -6.53 5.91 47.33
CA HIS A 660 -7.25 5.28 48.44
C HIS A 660 -8.10 6.30 49.20
N ALA A 661 -9.24 5.86 49.73
CA ALA A 661 -10.03 6.66 50.64
C ALA A 661 -9.20 7.00 51.90
N GLY A 662 -9.19 8.28 52.27
CA GLY A 662 -8.57 8.71 53.52
C GLY A 662 -9.26 8.09 54.74
N ARG A 663 -8.52 7.90 55.83
CA ARG A 663 -9.03 7.29 57.08
C ARG A 663 -10.29 8.02 57.56
N GLY A 664 -11.39 7.29 57.76
CA GLY A 664 -12.68 7.83 58.23
C GLY A 664 -13.59 8.44 57.16
N LYS A 665 -13.23 8.39 55.87
CA LYS A 665 -14.11 8.83 54.77
C LYS A 665 -15.00 7.68 54.29
N GLU A 666 -16.23 8.03 53.93
CA GLU A 666 -17.17 7.11 53.30
C GLU A 666 -16.61 6.64 51.94
N PRO A 667 -16.45 5.32 51.71
CA PRO A 667 -15.75 4.78 50.54
C PRO A 667 -16.40 5.16 49.21
N THR A 668 -17.73 5.24 49.15
CA THR A 668 -18.48 5.53 47.92
C THR A 668 -18.26 6.98 47.48
N ALA A 669 -18.42 7.93 48.40
CA ALA A 669 -18.18 9.34 48.16
C ALA A 669 -16.72 9.62 47.77
N ALA A 670 -15.77 8.89 48.36
CA ALA A 670 -14.37 8.97 47.97
C ALA A 670 -14.12 8.46 46.53
N LEU A 671 -14.77 7.35 46.14
CA LEU A 671 -14.68 6.77 44.80
C LEU A 671 -15.29 7.69 43.74
N LEU A 672 -16.51 8.21 43.97
CA LEU A 672 -17.16 9.15 43.04
C LEU A 672 -16.33 10.42 42.83
N LYS A 673 -15.71 10.94 43.90
CA LYS A 673 -14.81 12.08 43.82
C LYS A 673 -13.53 11.76 43.03
N ASP A 674 -12.99 10.55 43.17
CA ASP A 674 -11.80 10.12 42.43
C ASP A 674 -12.08 10.02 40.92
N VAL A 675 -13.24 9.50 40.52
CA VAL A 675 -13.66 9.40 39.12
C VAL A 675 -13.76 10.78 38.47
N VAL A 676 -14.44 11.73 39.13
CA VAL A 676 -14.57 13.11 38.64
C VAL A 676 -13.20 13.78 38.52
N ALA A 677 -12.35 13.65 39.54
CA ALA A 677 -11.00 14.22 39.53
C ALA A 677 -10.12 13.59 38.43
N GLU A 678 -10.28 12.30 38.17
CA GLU A 678 -9.59 11.60 37.10
C GLU A 678 -10.04 12.09 35.72
N CYS A 679 -11.34 12.29 35.49
CA CYS A 679 -11.85 12.89 34.25
C CYS A 679 -11.25 14.28 34.00
N GLU A 680 -11.28 15.16 35.00
CA GLU A 680 -10.72 16.51 34.90
C GLU A 680 -9.21 16.48 34.63
N ARG A 681 -8.47 15.62 35.34
CA ARG A 681 -7.03 15.44 35.16
C ARG A 681 -6.67 15.02 33.72
N ARG A 682 -7.54 14.22 33.09
CA ARG A 682 -7.37 13.73 31.72
C ARG A 682 -7.94 14.66 30.67
N GLY A 683 -8.39 15.86 31.04
CA GLY A 683 -8.96 16.85 30.11
C GLY A 683 -10.32 16.47 29.55
N LEU A 684 -11.08 15.62 30.25
CA LEU A 684 -12.49 15.35 29.95
C LEU A 684 -13.37 16.41 30.63
N PRO A 685 -14.54 16.77 30.04
CA PRO A 685 -15.53 17.58 30.75
C PRO A 685 -15.94 16.91 32.06
N ARG A 686 -16.34 17.70 33.05
CA ARG A 686 -16.83 17.16 34.33
C ARG A 686 -18.11 16.33 34.11
N PRO A 687 -18.15 15.04 34.51
CA PRO A 687 -19.35 14.22 34.39
C PRO A 687 -20.24 14.28 35.64
N GLU A 688 -21.51 13.95 35.47
CA GLU A 688 -22.34 13.35 36.50
C GLU A 688 -22.03 11.84 36.56
N VAL A 689 -21.94 11.26 37.75
CA VAL A 689 -21.49 9.88 37.95
C VAL A 689 -22.54 9.10 38.75
N ASP A 690 -23.08 8.05 38.15
CA ASP A 690 -23.95 7.08 38.81
C ASP A 690 -23.14 5.82 39.16
N LEU A 691 -23.28 5.33 40.40
CA LEU A 691 -22.75 4.04 40.81
C LEU A 691 -23.73 2.92 40.44
N LEU A 692 -23.29 1.95 39.65
CA LEU A 692 -24.09 0.80 39.23
C LEU A 692 -23.84 -0.42 40.12
N ASP A 693 -22.57 -0.68 40.43
CA ASP A 693 -22.16 -1.79 41.31
C ASP A 693 -20.85 -1.44 42.02
N LEU A 694 -20.65 -2.01 43.22
CA LEU A 694 -19.48 -1.81 44.06
C LEU A 694 -19.03 -3.13 44.65
N SER A 695 -17.82 -3.55 44.31
CA SER A 695 -17.20 -4.76 44.83
C SER A 695 -15.97 -4.44 45.68
N THR A 696 -15.81 -5.20 46.76
CA THR A 696 -14.63 -5.12 47.64
C THR A 696 -13.83 -6.39 47.51
N GLY A 697 -12.58 -6.27 47.06
CA GLY A 697 -11.66 -7.38 46.93
C GLY A 697 -11.17 -7.91 48.29
N PRO A 698 -10.58 -9.11 48.34
CA PRO A 698 -10.17 -9.78 49.57
C PRO A 698 -9.09 -9.04 50.39
N LYS A 699 -8.42 -8.05 49.80
CA LYS A 699 -7.44 -7.17 50.46
C LYS A 699 -7.97 -5.75 50.74
N GLY A 700 -9.29 -5.56 50.72
CA GLY A 700 -9.95 -4.26 50.96
C GLY A 700 -9.83 -3.26 49.81
N GLY A 701 -9.42 -3.70 48.62
CA GLY A 701 -9.40 -2.86 47.42
C GLY A 701 -10.79 -2.75 46.79
N ILE A 702 -11.16 -1.55 46.34
CA ILE A 702 -12.48 -1.27 45.78
C ILE A 702 -12.43 -1.33 44.25
N ALA A 703 -13.47 -1.91 43.65
CA ALA A 703 -13.76 -1.90 42.22
C ALA A 703 -15.23 -1.52 42.02
N ALA A 704 -15.54 -0.77 40.97
CA ALA A 704 -16.89 -0.27 40.74
C ALA A 704 -17.31 -0.33 39.26
N ARG A 705 -18.61 -0.56 39.05
CA ARG A 705 -19.30 -0.30 37.79
C ARG A 705 -19.98 1.06 37.87
N LEU A 706 -19.79 1.88 36.85
CA LEU A 706 -20.14 3.29 36.86
C LEU A 706 -20.81 3.69 35.56
N ARG A 707 -21.71 4.68 35.62
CA ARG A 707 -22.20 5.41 34.46
C ARG A 707 -21.76 6.87 34.55
N LEU A 708 -21.25 7.40 33.45
CA LEU A 708 -20.84 8.80 33.31
C LEU A 708 -21.80 9.50 32.36
N ARG A 709 -22.27 10.68 32.74
CA ARG A 709 -23.04 11.58 31.86
C ARG A 709 -22.33 12.90 31.71
N PHE A 710 -22.07 13.30 30.47
CA PHE A 710 -21.41 14.56 30.13
C PHE A 710 -22.43 15.55 29.54
N ALA A 711 -22.26 16.84 29.86
CA ALA A 711 -23.09 17.91 29.31
C ALA A 711 -22.95 18.07 27.78
N VAL A 712 -21.82 17.63 27.21
CA VAL A 712 -21.52 17.64 25.77
C VAL A 712 -21.13 16.24 25.32
N ALA A 713 -21.28 15.95 24.02
CA ALA A 713 -20.82 14.68 23.48
C ALA A 713 -19.28 14.60 23.56
N VAL A 714 -18.77 13.51 24.11
CA VAL A 714 -17.35 13.24 24.32
C VAL A 714 -16.98 12.04 23.45
N SER A 715 -15.94 12.13 22.63
CA SER A 715 -15.47 10.99 21.83
C SER A 715 -14.64 10.01 22.66
N GLY A 716 -14.90 8.71 22.52
CA GLY A 716 -14.07 7.69 23.15
C GLY A 716 -12.68 7.51 22.50
N PRO A 717 -11.89 6.54 22.99
CA PRO A 717 -12.18 5.65 24.10
C PRO A 717 -12.00 6.33 25.46
N ILE A 718 -12.81 5.92 26.44
CA ILE A 718 -12.68 6.34 27.84
C ILE A 718 -12.17 5.13 28.64
N LEU A 719 -10.91 5.19 29.06
CA LEU A 719 -10.31 4.23 29.99
C LEU A 719 -9.84 4.97 31.22
N LEU A 720 -10.40 4.70 32.40
CA LEU A 720 -10.10 5.44 33.64
C LEU A 720 -9.68 4.50 34.76
N GLY A 721 -9.01 5.06 35.77
CA GLY A 721 -8.62 4.30 36.96
C GLY A 721 -7.20 3.73 36.89
N ARG A 722 -6.79 3.13 38.00
CA ARG A 722 -5.40 2.74 38.29
C ARG A 722 -4.81 1.73 37.30
N ASP A 723 -5.62 0.80 36.81
CA ASP A 723 -5.26 -0.29 35.91
C ASP A 723 -5.73 -0.06 34.46
N SER A 724 -6.07 1.19 34.11
CA SER A 724 -6.55 1.54 32.76
C SER A 724 -5.60 1.18 31.61
N HIS A 725 -4.28 1.11 31.86
CA HIS A 725 -3.31 0.66 30.86
C HIS A 725 -3.34 -0.84 30.58
N GLY A 726 -3.91 -1.62 31.50
CA GLY A 726 -4.08 -3.07 31.41
C GLY A 726 -5.54 -3.48 31.19
N GLY A 727 -6.41 -2.57 30.76
CA GLY A 727 -7.79 -2.86 30.38
C GLY A 727 -8.84 -2.66 31.48
N GLY A 728 -8.46 -2.14 32.65
CA GLY A 728 -9.40 -1.70 33.68
C GLY A 728 -10.13 -0.41 33.30
N GLY A 729 -11.32 -0.21 33.87
CA GLY A 729 -12.15 0.98 33.68
C GLY A 729 -12.36 1.42 32.24
N LEU A 730 -12.52 0.50 31.30
CA LEU A 730 -13.02 0.77 29.95
C LEU A 730 -14.49 1.17 30.05
N PHE A 731 -14.91 2.24 29.39
CA PHE A 731 -16.32 2.62 29.25
C PHE A 731 -16.76 2.53 27.79
N LEU A 732 -17.99 2.07 27.58
CA LEU A 732 -18.65 2.01 26.28
C LEU A 732 -19.79 3.03 26.22
N ALA A 733 -19.99 3.64 25.06
CA ALA A 733 -21.05 4.61 24.85
C ALA A 733 -22.44 3.95 24.88
N LEU A 734 -23.40 4.64 25.49
CA LEU A 734 -24.81 4.30 25.40
C LEU A 734 -25.45 5.17 24.30
N GLY A 735 -25.89 4.55 23.20
CA GLY A 735 -26.63 5.23 22.10
C GLY A 735 -25.92 5.26 20.75
#